data_AF-A0A154IBD3-F1
#
_entry.id   AF-A0A154IBD3-F1
#
_cell.length_a   1.000
_cell.length_b   1.000
_cell.length_c   1.000
_cell.angle_alpha   90.00
_cell.angle_beta   90.00
_cell.angle_gamma   90.00
#
_symmetry.space_group_name_H-M   'P 1'
#
loop_
_entity.id
_entity.type
_entity.pdbx_description
1 polymer ?
#
loop_
_entity_poly.entity_id
_entity_poly.type
_entity_poly.pdbx_seq_one_letter_code
_entity_poly.pdbx_strand_id
1 'polypeptide(L)'
;MLSRRDNIGPAIVFLLLMCGGGVASWFLAAPAMSEMARPDYDVARMVFTYSTLPRLATALIAGAALALSGALFQQVLRNPLADPTTLGVSAGANLALVVTSLFLPELLGAGRDLVALIGSATAAAIVVSLGARRGFSPYSLVLSGLVLSLWCGGLAAILTYLNQRYLSSLFIWGAGSLAQQSWVIPLSLLWKLAVIAVGCAFVMRPLSLLDLGESSSTALGVRLVRLRFVVVALAVALAAFVTSAVGVIGFIGLVAPTIARLSGARRPAQLILWSPLIGAGLLLFADSILQLVAGGLGDFLPTGAVTAIFGSPLLLALLPRLKIRHRLQQSPAFSRSRRWDGSAPVIIAAAGLLVLLMVSVFVGRDVNGGWALASGEFSVDVLAIRIPKILAALASGAMLAVAGSILQRLTGNEMASPEVLGISAGATFGVAIALFAVAPGFSGQFAFAVAGAISVLFVIFVSSRRSAFAPERVLLAGIALSAMVDAVVGVLSSTGDPRAVLLMRWMSGSTYLIEGSTAAMEVALGAVLITVSLAARRWLDILPLGPSPSAAVGIPLAKSRFALFGLAGLLTAAATLTVGPLSFIGLMGPHLAREAGLARALPQMVGAALIGGGLMVGADFVGRTIVSPYQIPAGLVSALIGAPFLMLMMRKRRAS
;
A
#
# COMPACT_ATOMS: atom_id res chain seq x y z
N MET A 1 -19.93 -26.23 -30.79
CA MET A 1 -20.94 -25.26 -30.28
C MET A 1 -20.63 -24.67 -28.89
N LEU A 2 -19.71 -25.22 -28.06
CA LEU A 2 -19.38 -24.68 -26.72
C LEU A 2 -18.55 -23.38 -26.72
N SER A 3 -17.91 -22.98 -27.83
CA SER A 3 -17.03 -21.80 -27.89
C SER A 3 -17.75 -20.44 -27.96
N ARG A 4 -19.04 -20.39 -28.35
CA ARG A 4 -19.78 -19.11 -28.48
C ARG A 4 -20.35 -18.61 -27.15
N ARG A 5 -20.66 -19.50 -26.20
CA ARG A 5 -21.25 -19.11 -24.91
C ARG A 5 -20.25 -18.42 -23.98
N ASP A 6 -18.96 -18.72 -24.09
CA ASP A 6 -17.93 -18.17 -23.20
C ASP A 6 -17.59 -16.69 -23.46
N ASN A 7 -17.98 -16.13 -24.62
CA ASN A 7 -17.71 -14.73 -24.97
C ASN A 7 -18.90 -13.78 -24.73
N ILE A 8 -20.11 -14.29 -24.52
CA ILE A 8 -21.32 -13.47 -24.39
C ILE A 8 -21.29 -12.68 -23.09
N GLY A 9 -20.91 -13.32 -21.98
CA GLY A 9 -20.88 -12.66 -20.67
C GLY A 9 -19.93 -11.46 -20.62
N PRO A 10 -18.65 -11.59 -21.00
CA PRO A 10 -17.72 -10.45 -21.03
C PRO A 10 -18.18 -9.34 -21.99
N ALA A 11 -18.79 -9.70 -23.13
CA ALA A 11 -19.33 -8.73 -24.08
C ALA A 11 -20.49 -7.92 -23.50
N ILE A 12 -21.42 -8.55 -22.77
CA ILE A 12 -22.52 -7.86 -22.10
C ILE A 12 -21.99 -6.87 -21.06
N VAL A 13 -21.01 -7.29 -20.25
CA VAL A 13 -20.43 -6.41 -19.23
C VAL A 13 -19.74 -5.21 -19.87
N PHE A 14 -18.96 -5.44 -20.94
CA PHE A 14 -18.33 -4.37 -21.70
C PHE A 14 -19.38 -3.39 -22.27
N LEU A 15 -20.45 -3.90 -22.89
CA LEU A 15 -21.52 -3.07 -23.44
C LEU A 15 -22.22 -2.26 -22.35
N LEU A 16 -22.51 -2.85 -21.18
CA LEU A 16 -23.13 -2.11 -20.08
C LEU A 16 -22.24 -0.97 -19.58
N LEU A 17 -20.93 -1.22 -19.42
CA LEU A 17 -19.98 -0.19 -19.01
C LEU A 17 -19.81 0.91 -20.07
N MET A 18 -19.76 0.53 -21.35
CA MET A 18 -19.70 1.47 -22.48
C MET A 18 -20.96 2.31 -22.62
N CYS A 19 -22.15 1.70 -22.52
CA CYS A 19 -23.41 2.43 -22.59
C CYS A 19 -23.54 3.38 -21.40
N GLY A 20 -23.26 2.91 -20.18
CA GLY A 20 -23.28 3.76 -18.98
C GLY A 20 -22.28 4.91 -19.08
N GLY A 21 -21.04 4.63 -19.48
CA GLY A 21 -19.99 5.64 -19.64
C GLY A 21 -20.27 6.60 -20.78
N GLY A 22 -20.85 6.11 -21.88
CA GLY A 22 -21.26 6.89 -23.04
C GLY A 22 -22.42 7.83 -22.74
N VAL A 23 -23.43 7.37 -21.99
CA VAL A 23 -24.54 8.23 -21.52
C VAL A 23 -24.00 9.31 -20.57
N ALA A 24 -23.13 8.94 -19.63
CA ALA A 24 -22.51 9.91 -18.72
C ALA A 24 -21.64 10.92 -19.48
N SER A 25 -20.84 10.46 -20.44
CA SER A 25 -20.03 11.31 -21.33
C SER A 25 -20.89 12.23 -22.19
N TRP A 26 -22.05 11.76 -22.64
CA TRP A 26 -23.00 12.56 -23.39
C TRP A 26 -23.52 13.73 -22.55
N PHE A 27 -23.87 13.52 -21.28
CA PHE A 27 -24.28 14.62 -20.41
C PHE A 27 -23.17 15.65 -20.15
N LEU A 28 -21.91 15.24 -20.20
CA LEU A 28 -20.75 16.15 -20.12
C LEU A 28 -20.52 16.92 -21.43
N ALA A 29 -20.82 16.30 -22.57
CA ALA A 29 -20.58 16.85 -23.91
C ALA A 29 -21.74 17.70 -24.45
N ALA A 30 -22.98 17.31 -24.15
CA ALA A 30 -24.20 17.88 -24.74
C ALA A 30 -24.31 19.40 -24.56
N PRO A 31 -23.99 20.01 -23.39
CA PRO A 31 -24.04 21.46 -23.23
C PRO A 31 -23.15 22.21 -24.22
N ALA A 32 -21.91 21.73 -24.41
CA ALA A 32 -20.97 22.32 -25.36
C ALA A 32 -21.37 22.08 -26.82
N MET A 33 -22.07 20.97 -27.11
CA MET A 33 -22.57 20.70 -28.47
C MET A 33 -23.81 21.51 -28.84
N SER A 34 -24.66 21.87 -27.86
CA SER A 34 -25.84 22.72 -28.10
C SER A 34 -25.51 24.18 -28.37
N GLU A 35 -24.35 24.67 -27.92
CA GLU A 35 -23.89 26.05 -28.12
C GLU A 35 -23.11 26.25 -29.45
N MET A 36 -22.89 25.19 -30.23
CA MET A 36 -22.08 25.13 -31.48
C MET A 36 -22.52 26.10 -32.62
N ALA A 37 -23.57 26.90 -32.44
CA ALA A 37 -24.15 27.74 -33.47
C ALA A 37 -23.65 29.21 -33.50
N ARG A 38 -22.72 29.61 -32.62
CA ARG A 38 -22.20 31.00 -32.61
C ARG A 38 -20.85 31.12 -33.34
N PRO A 39 -20.69 32.06 -34.28
CA PRO A 39 -19.46 32.24 -35.05
C PRO A 39 -18.29 32.92 -34.30
N ASP A 40 -18.50 33.35 -33.05
CA ASP A 40 -17.49 34.03 -32.22
C ASP A 40 -16.62 33.05 -31.41
N TYR A 41 -15.59 33.60 -30.72
CA TYR A 41 -14.70 32.87 -29.81
C TYR A 41 -15.50 32.15 -28.70
N ASP A 42 -15.66 30.84 -28.84
CA ASP A 42 -16.46 30.00 -27.94
C ASP A 42 -15.56 29.21 -26.98
N VAL A 43 -15.56 29.64 -25.71
CA VAL A 43 -14.86 28.98 -24.61
C VAL A 43 -15.36 27.56 -24.39
N ALA A 44 -16.66 27.29 -24.56
CA ALA A 44 -17.24 25.96 -24.37
C ALA A 44 -16.71 24.98 -25.43
N ARG A 45 -16.59 25.43 -26.69
CA ARG A 45 -15.98 24.65 -27.77
C ARG A 45 -14.52 24.32 -27.50
N MET A 46 -13.74 25.26 -26.98
CA MET A 46 -12.34 25.02 -26.64
C MET A 46 -12.19 24.02 -25.50
N VAL A 47 -12.97 24.17 -24.42
CA VAL A 47 -12.97 23.22 -23.29
C VAL A 47 -13.37 21.83 -23.78
N PHE A 48 -14.42 21.71 -24.58
CA PHE A 48 -14.84 20.43 -25.13
C PHE A 48 -13.75 19.76 -25.98
N THR A 49 -13.14 20.52 -26.90
CA THR A 49 -12.17 19.98 -27.86
C THR A 49 -10.81 19.68 -27.25
N TYR A 50 -10.35 20.47 -26.27
CA TYR A 50 -8.99 20.39 -25.73
C TYR A 50 -8.91 19.90 -24.27
N SER A 51 -10.02 19.86 -23.54
CA SER A 51 -10.09 19.28 -22.19
C SER A 51 -10.95 18.02 -22.17
N THR A 52 -12.24 18.12 -22.51
CA THR A 52 -13.21 17.03 -22.35
C THR A 52 -12.89 15.82 -23.25
N LEU A 53 -12.74 16.02 -24.56
CA LEU A 53 -12.48 14.91 -25.48
C LEU A 53 -11.11 14.22 -25.22
N PRO A 54 -10.00 14.94 -25.02
CA PRO A 54 -8.73 14.33 -24.62
C PRO A 54 -8.81 13.55 -23.31
N ARG A 55 -9.57 14.05 -22.32
CA ARG A 55 -9.80 13.36 -21.04
C ARG A 55 -10.52 12.02 -21.23
N LEU A 56 -11.63 12.00 -21.99
CA LEU A 56 -12.37 10.77 -22.30
C LEU A 56 -11.53 9.76 -23.08
N ALA A 57 -10.77 10.23 -24.07
CA ALA A 57 -9.84 9.39 -24.83
C ALA A 57 -8.74 8.81 -23.94
N THR A 58 -8.19 9.62 -23.03
CA THR A 58 -7.18 9.18 -22.06
C THR A 58 -7.76 8.15 -21.10
N ALA A 59 -9.00 8.32 -20.62
CA ALA A 59 -9.68 7.35 -19.76
C ALA A 59 -9.81 5.97 -20.43
N LEU A 60 -10.21 5.93 -21.71
CA LEU A 60 -10.29 4.69 -22.48
C LEU A 60 -8.93 4.01 -22.66
N ILE A 61 -7.92 4.76 -23.10
CA ILE A 61 -6.58 4.23 -23.41
C ILE A 61 -5.86 3.78 -22.13
N ALA A 62 -5.88 4.61 -21.09
CA ALA A 62 -5.27 4.30 -19.80
C ALA A 62 -5.97 3.10 -19.14
N GLY A 63 -7.31 3.05 -19.19
CA GLY A 63 -8.10 1.95 -18.64
C GLY A 63 -7.77 0.61 -19.34
N ALA A 64 -7.65 0.64 -20.67
CA ALA A 64 -7.23 -0.52 -21.45
C ALA A 64 -5.81 -0.99 -21.08
N ALA A 65 -4.85 -0.06 -21.03
CA ALA A 65 -3.45 -0.36 -20.74
C ALA A 65 -3.24 -0.90 -19.32
N LEU A 66 -3.87 -0.32 -18.30
CA LEU A 66 -3.80 -0.80 -16.91
C LEU A 66 -4.42 -2.19 -16.76
N ALA A 67 -5.58 -2.42 -17.37
CA ALA A 67 -6.23 -3.72 -17.34
C ALA A 67 -5.45 -4.80 -18.11
N LEU A 68 -4.80 -4.44 -19.23
CA LEU A 68 -3.88 -5.32 -19.93
C LEU A 68 -2.68 -5.68 -19.07
N SER A 69 -2.04 -4.68 -18.44
CA SER A 69 -0.91 -4.88 -17.53
C SER A 69 -1.27 -5.83 -16.37
N GLY A 70 -2.41 -5.59 -15.73
CA GLY A 70 -2.94 -6.44 -14.67
C GLY A 70 -3.23 -7.87 -15.15
N ALA A 71 -3.84 -8.04 -16.33
CA ALA A 71 -4.08 -9.36 -16.91
C ALA A 71 -2.77 -10.13 -17.17
N LEU A 72 -1.74 -9.46 -17.70
CA LEU A 72 -0.42 -10.04 -17.93
C LEU A 72 0.25 -10.47 -16.61
N PHE A 73 0.24 -9.59 -15.59
CA PHE A 73 0.78 -9.92 -14.27
C PHE A 73 0.06 -11.11 -13.62
N GLN A 74 -1.26 -11.14 -13.69
CA GLN A 74 -2.04 -12.23 -13.07
C GLN A 74 -1.82 -13.57 -13.78
N GLN A 75 -1.63 -13.56 -15.11
CA GLN A 75 -1.32 -14.77 -15.86
C GLN A 75 0.10 -15.27 -15.59
N VAL A 76 1.11 -14.40 -15.70
CA VAL A 76 2.51 -14.79 -15.54
C VAL A 76 2.83 -15.24 -14.11
N LEU A 77 2.20 -14.59 -13.11
CA LEU A 77 2.36 -14.92 -11.69
C LEU A 77 1.36 -15.94 -11.18
N ARG A 78 0.36 -16.34 -11.99
CA ARG A 78 -0.75 -17.23 -11.59
C ARG A 78 -1.41 -16.78 -10.28
N ASN A 79 -1.55 -15.48 -10.11
CA ASN A 79 -2.12 -14.88 -8.92
C ASN A 79 -3.16 -13.84 -9.32
N PRO A 80 -4.47 -14.04 -9.03
CA PRO A 80 -5.51 -13.09 -9.39
C PRO A 80 -5.38 -11.73 -8.69
N LEU A 81 -4.55 -11.63 -7.65
CA LEU A 81 -4.29 -10.39 -6.89
C LEU A 81 -3.03 -9.65 -7.36
N ALA A 82 -2.37 -10.11 -8.44
CA ALA A 82 -1.23 -9.40 -8.99
C ALA A 82 -1.68 -8.14 -9.75
N ASP A 83 -1.00 -7.03 -9.48
CA ASP A 83 -1.27 -5.71 -10.05
C ASP A 83 0.01 -4.86 -10.04
N PRO A 84 0.17 -3.89 -10.95
CA PRO A 84 1.33 -3.00 -10.94
C PRO A 84 1.55 -2.27 -9.62
N THR A 85 0.46 -1.89 -8.92
CA THR A 85 0.52 -1.21 -7.62
C THR A 85 0.95 -2.16 -6.49
N THR A 86 0.56 -3.43 -6.55
CA THR A 86 0.93 -4.44 -5.54
C THR A 86 2.35 -4.97 -5.73
N LEU A 87 2.91 -4.87 -6.94
CA LEU A 87 4.27 -5.30 -7.27
C LEU A 87 5.33 -4.19 -7.16
N GLY A 88 4.99 -3.01 -6.65
CA GLY A 88 5.96 -1.90 -6.48
C GLY A 88 6.32 -1.16 -7.76
N VAL A 89 5.73 -1.52 -8.90
CA VAL A 89 6.06 -0.96 -10.21
C VAL A 89 5.63 0.51 -10.28
N SER A 90 4.40 0.81 -9.87
CA SER A 90 3.88 2.20 -9.84
C SER A 90 4.57 3.05 -8.78
N ALA A 91 4.90 2.47 -7.63
CA ALA A 91 5.65 3.16 -6.57
C ALA A 91 7.08 3.52 -7.02
N GLY A 92 7.74 2.64 -7.78
CA GLY A 92 9.03 2.91 -8.41
C GLY A 92 8.99 4.04 -9.42
N ALA A 93 7.96 4.11 -10.28
CA ALA A 93 7.76 5.24 -11.18
C ALA A 93 7.54 6.56 -10.43
N ASN A 94 6.67 6.56 -9.42
CA ASN A 94 6.40 7.74 -8.62
C ASN A 94 7.67 8.26 -7.92
N LEU A 95 8.44 7.36 -7.29
CA LEU A 95 9.71 7.73 -6.67
C LEU A 95 10.71 8.29 -7.69
N ALA A 96 10.85 7.66 -8.86
CA ALA A 96 11.76 8.14 -9.90
C ALA A 96 11.40 9.54 -10.38
N LEU A 97 10.11 9.84 -10.53
CA LEU A 97 9.65 11.18 -10.90
C LEU A 97 9.90 12.20 -9.79
N VAL A 98 9.66 11.85 -8.52
CA VAL A 98 9.97 12.70 -7.37
C VAL A 98 11.48 13.02 -7.31
N VAL A 99 12.33 12.00 -7.40
CA VAL A 99 13.80 12.16 -7.37
C VAL A 99 14.28 13.00 -8.55
N THR A 100 13.81 12.69 -9.76
CA THR A 100 14.24 13.42 -10.97
C THR A 100 13.77 14.87 -10.94
N SER A 101 12.57 15.15 -10.44
CA SER A 101 12.05 16.52 -10.35
C SER A 101 12.81 17.39 -9.35
N LEU A 102 13.42 16.79 -8.32
CA LEU A 102 14.24 17.52 -7.36
C LEU A 102 15.70 17.69 -7.83
N PHE A 103 16.31 16.61 -8.30
CA PHE A 103 17.77 16.56 -8.47
C PHE A 103 18.20 16.70 -9.93
N LEU A 104 17.36 16.31 -10.89
CA LEU A 104 17.73 16.22 -12.31
C LEU A 104 16.56 16.69 -13.22
N PRO A 105 16.05 17.92 -13.04
CA PRO A 105 14.85 18.39 -13.75
C PRO A 105 15.02 18.39 -15.28
N GLU A 106 16.25 18.54 -15.78
CA GLU A 106 16.57 18.51 -17.21
C GLU A 106 16.19 17.18 -17.89
N LEU A 107 16.28 16.05 -17.17
CA LEU A 107 15.89 14.74 -17.69
C LEU A 107 14.37 14.65 -17.95
N LEU A 108 13.56 15.47 -17.30
CA LEU A 108 12.13 15.53 -17.58
C LEU A 108 11.85 16.14 -18.96
N GLY A 109 12.74 17.00 -19.47
CA GLY A 109 12.69 17.53 -20.83
C GLY A 109 12.98 16.48 -21.90
N ALA A 110 13.78 15.46 -21.58
CA ALA A 110 14.02 14.29 -22.45
C ALA A 110 12.84 13.31 -22.48
N GLY A 111 11.90 13.42 -21.53
CA GLY A 111 10.63 12.70 -21.51
C GLY A 111 10.33 12.04 -20.17
N ARG A 112 9.23 12.46 -19.53
CA ARG A 112 8.71 11.87 -18.27
C ARG A 112 8.52 10.35 -18.34
N ASP A 113 8.20 9.84 -19.52
CA ASP A 113 7.96 8.41 -19.75
C ASP A 113 9.20 7.55 -19.51
N LEU A 114 10.38 8.03 -19.90
CA LEU A 114 11.63 7.30 -19.69
C LEU A 114 11.97 7.22 -18.21
N VAL A 115 11.77 8.32 -17.48
CA VAL A 115 11.98 8.38 -16.02
C VAL A 115 11.06 7.41 -15.31
N ALA A 116 9.77 7.43 -15.63
CA ALA A 116 8.79 6.51 -15.06
C ALA A 116 9.12 5.05 -15.42
N LEU A 117 9.49 4.78 -16.68
CA LEU A 117 9.86 3.45 -17.15
C LEU A 117 11.10 2.91 -16.43
N ILE A 118 12.15 3.72 -16.26
CA ILE A 118 13.36 3.34 -15.53
C ILE A 118 13.03 3.05 -14.07
N GLY A 119 12.23 3.90 -13.42
CA GLY A 119 11.78 3.69 -12.03
C GLY A 119 11.00 2.39 -11.86
N SER A 120 9.99 2.19 -12.72
CA SER A 120 9.17 0.97 -12.75
C SER A 120 9.97 -0.29 -13.09
N ALA A 121 10.88 -0.22 -14.06
CA ALA A 121 11.74 -1.35 -14.44
C ALA A 121 12.73 -1.71 -13.33
N THR A 122 13.31 -0.72 -12.65
CA THR A 122 14.19 -0.94 -11.49
C THR A 122 13.43 -1.61 -10.36
N ALA A 123 12.23 -1.13 -10.05
CA ALA A 123 11.40 -1.74 -9.02
C ALA A 123 11.00 -3.19 -9.37
N ALA A 124 10.56 -3.42 -10.60
CA ALA A 124 10.25 -4.76 -11.10
C ALA A 124 11.46 -5.70 -11.05
N ALA A 125 12.65 -5.22 -11.41
CA ALA A 125 13.88 -6.00 -11.37
C ALA A 125 14.24 -6.40 -9.93
N ILE A 126 14.10 -5.50 -8.96
CA ILE A 126 14.31 -5.82 -7.53
C ILE A 126 13.35 -6.92 -7.09
N VAL A 127 12.04 -6.77 -7.34
CA VAL A 127 11.02 -7.75 -6.94
C VAL A 127 11.24 -9.10 -7.61
N VAL A 128 11.49 -9.12 -8.92
CA VAL A 128 11.76 -10.34 -9.67
C VAL A 128 13.05 -11.02 -9.19
N SER A 129 14.11 -10.26 -8.87
CA SER A 129 15.37 -10.83 -8.37
C SER A 129 15.20 -11.52 -7.01
N LEU A 130 14.35 -10.95 -6.14
CA LEU A 130 14.01 -11.54 -4.84
C LEU A 130 13.14 -12.79 -5.01
N GLY A 131 12.17 -12.76 -5.93
CA GLY A 131 11.29 -13.91 -6.21
C GLY A 131 11.98 -15.05 -6.97
N ALA A 132 12.93 -14.76 -7.85
CA ALA A 132 13.63 -15.76 -8.67
C ALA A 132 14.38 -16.79 -7.82
N ARG A 133 14.97 -16.36 -6.68
CA ARG A 133 15.67 -17.24 -5.74
C ARG A 133 14.76 -18.21 -4.99
N ARG A 134 13.44 -18.02 -5.05
CA ARG A 134 12.41 -18.83 -4.37
C ARG A 134 11.47 -19.51 -5.39
N GLY A 135 11.98 -19.78 -6.59
CA GLY A 135 11.21 -20.44 -7.65
C GLY A 135 10.04 -19.61 -8.19
N PHE A 136 10.13 -18.28 -8.13
CA PHE A 136 9.05 -17.36 -8.52
C PHE A 136 7.74 -17.62 -7.76
N SER A 137 7.82 -17.97 -6.47
CA SER A 137 6.60 -18.16 -5.68
C SER A 137 5.74 -16.88 -5.71
N PRO A 138 4.45 -16.95 -6.08
CA PRO A 138 3.61 -15.76 -6.24
C PRO A 138 3.49 -14.96 -4.95
N TYR A 139 3.48 -15.66 -3.82
CA TYR A 139 3.50 -15.07 -2.49
C TYR A 139 4.76 -14.21 -2.26
N SER A 140 5.96 -14.72 -2.59
CA SER A 140 7.20 -13.98 -2.40
C SER A 140 7.29 -12.75 -3.30
N LEU A 141 6.71 -12.81 -4.50
CA LEU A 141 6.71 -11.69 -5.45
C LEU A 141 5.79 -10.56 -4.99
N VAL A 142 4.53 -10.88 -4.66
CA VAL A 142 3.59 -9.90 -4.09
C VAL A 142 4.16 -9.28 -2.82
N LEU A 143 4.79 -10.11 -2.00
CA LEU A 143 5.35 -9.66 -0.75
C LEU A 143 6.52 -8.70 -0.92
N SER A 144 7.49 -9.07 -1.77
CA SER A 144 8.63 -8.21 -2.08
C SER A 144 8.14 -6.91 -2.74
N GLY A 145 7.11 -7.00 -3.57
CA GLY A 145 6.40 -5.88 -4.15
C GLY A 145 5.83 -4.92 -3.11
N LEU A 146 5.06 -5.43 -2.14
CA LEU A 146 4.45 -4.62 -1.08
C LEU A 146 5.52 -3.92 -0.22
N VAL A 147 6.58 -4.63 0.17
CA VAL A 147 7.70 -4.04 0.94
C VAL A 147 8.39 -2.94 0.13
N LEU A 148 8.60 -3.16 -1.17
CA LEU A 148 9.19 -2.16 -2.05
C LEU A 148 8.27 -0.96 -2.30
N SER A 149 6.96 -1.19 -2.49
CA SER A 149 5.96 -0.13 -2.64
C SER A 149 5.98 0.82 -1.45
N LEU A 150 5.95 0.24 -0.25
CA LEU A 150 5.96 1.01 0.98
C LEU A 150 7.30 1.73 1.20
N TRP A 151 8.44 1.14 0.80
CA TRP A 151 9.74 1.81 0.87
C TRP A 151 9.84 2.99 -0.11
N CYS A 152 9.46 2.77 -1.38
CA CYS A 152 9.42 3.83 -2.39
C CYS A 152 8.44 4.93 -2.00
N GLY A 153 7.27 4.57 -1.48
CA GLY A 153 6.26 5.51 -0.98
C GLY A 153 6.77 6.31 0.22
N GLY A 154 7.43 5.66 1.18
CA GLY A 154 8.02 6.33 2.34
C GLY A 154 9.13 7.32 1.95
N LEU A 155 10.00 6.94 1.02
CA LEU A 155 11.03 7.84 0.50
C LEU A 155 10.43 9.01 -0.27
N ALA A 156 9.44 8.76 -1.13
CA ALA A 156 8.72 9.81 -1.85
C ALA A 156 8.01 10.76 -0.88
N ALA A 157 7.41 10.25 0.20
CA ALA A 157 6.76 11.04 1.23
C ALA A 157 7.76 11.93 1.98
N ILE A 158 8.96 11.42 2.33
CA ILE A 158 10.01 12.23 2.97
C ILE A 158 10.46 13.36 2.04
N LEU A 159 10.74 13.05 0.77
CA LEU A 159 11.18 14.05 -0.19
C LEU A 159 10.11 15.13 -0.40
N THR A 160 8.84 14.71 -0.51
CA THR A 160 7.67 15.60 -0.62
C THR A 160 7.50 16.47 0.61
N TYR A 161 7.66 15.89 1.80
CA TYR A 161 7.59 16.62 3.06
C TYR A 161 8.66 17.70 3.17
N LEU A 162 9.92 17.37 2.83
CA LEU A 162 11.04 18.30 2.88
C LEU A 162 10.96 19.40 1.81
N ASN A 163 10.37 19.10 0.64
CA ASN A 163 10.32 20.00 -0.51
C ASN A 163 8.88 20.33 -0.94
N GLN A 164 8.03 20.62 0.05
CA GLN A 164 6.59 20.70 -0.14
C GLN A 164 6.14 21.66 -1.24
N ARG A 165 6.82 22.81 -1.40
CA ARG A 165 6.48 23.80 -2.43
C ARG A 165 6.72 23.29 -3.86
N TYR A 166 7.71 22.43 -4.05
CA TYR A 166 8.10 21.92 -5.37
C TYR A 166 7.39 20.61 -5.73
N LEU A 167 7.02 19.80 -4.72
CA LEU A 167 6.49 18.45 -4.91
C LEU A 167 4.99 18.29 -4.62
N SER A 168 4.28 19.35 -4.21
CA SER A 168 2.82 19.30 -3.99
C SER A 168 2.06 18.87 -5.25
N SER A 169 2.46 19.38 -6.41
CA SER A 169 1.88 19.01 -7.71
C SER A 169 2.11 17.54 -8.04
N LEU A 170 3.29 17.00 -7.72
CA LEU A 170 3.60 15.58 -7.90
C LEU A 170 2.85 14.69 -6.91
N PHE A 171 2.56 15.16 -5.70
CA PHE A 171 1.73 14.43 -4.75
C PHE A 171 0.29 14.30 -5.25
N ILE A 172 -0.30 15.40 -5.74
CA ILE A 172 -1.65 15.40 -6.33
C ILE A 172 -1.69 14.53 -7.59
N TRP A 173 -0.67 14.65 -8.44
CA TRP A 173 -0.50 13.80 -9.61
C TRP A 173 -0.36 12.32 -9.24
N GLY A 174 0.33 12.01 -8.14
CA GLY A 174 0.49 10.66 -7.62
C GLY A 174 -0.84 9.99 -7.25
N ALA A 175 -1.90 10.75 -6.96
CA ALA A 175 -3.25 10.24 -6.71
C ALA A 175 -4.02 9.84 -7.99
N GLY A 176 -3.45 10.09 -9.18
CA GLY A 176 -4.01 9.73 -10.48
C GLY A 176 -5.05 10.73 -10.98
N SER A 177 -4.68 11.57 -11.95
CA SER A 177 -5.58 12.56 -12.57
C SER A 177 -5.72 12.34 -14.07
N LEU A 178 -6.98 12.32 -14.54
CA LEU A 178 -7.32 12.27 -15.95
C LEU A 178 -7.55 13.66 -16.56
N ALA A 179 -7.35 14.74 -15.81
CA ALA A 179 -7.44 16.10 -16.34
C ALA A 179 -6.42 16.30 -17.47
N GLN A 180 -6.90 16.72 -18.64
CA GLN A 180 -6.08 16.95 -19.84
C GLN A 180 -6.31 18.37 -20.34
N GLN A 181 -5.27 18.94 -20.97
CA GLN A 181 -5.32 20.26 -21.59
C GLN A 181 -4.96 20.21 -23.09
N SER A 182 -4.64 19.03 -23.61
CA SER A 182 -4.29 18.84 -25.03
C SER A 182 -4.42 17.37 -25.45
N TRP A 183 -4.40 17.14 -26.75
CA TRP A 183 -4.38 15.79 -27.35
C TRP A 183 -3.01 15.09 -27.27
N VAL A 184 -1.98 15.76 -26.75
CA VAL A 184 -0.60 15.23 -26.73
C VAL A 184 -0.53 13.91 -25.97
N ILE A 185 -1.10 13.86 -24.77
CA ILE A 185 -1.07 12.68 -23.90
C ILE A 185 -1.84 11.49 -24.50
N PRO A 186 -3.13 11.61 -24.89
CA PRO A 186 -3.87 10.46 -25.44
C PRO A 186 -3.26 9.95 -26.75
N LEU A 187 -2.82 10.84 -27.67
CA LEU A 187 -2.16 10.40 -28.90
C LEU A 187 -0.83 9.70 -28.63
N SER A 188 -0.05 10.22 -27.69
CA SER A 188 1.21 9.64 -27.24
C SER A 188 1.04 8.25 -26.62
N LEU A 189 0.00 8.06 -25.79
CA LEU A 189 -0.34 6.77 -25.21
C LEU A 189 -0.85 5.76 -26.25
N LEU A 190 -1.64 6.21 -27.23
CA LEU A 190 -2.27 5.35 -28.22
C LEU A 190 -1.24 4.54 -29.02
N TRP A 191 -0.23 5.20 -29.60
CA TRP A 191 0.77 4.50 -30.40
C TRP A 191 1.69 3.62 -29.54
N LYS A 192 2.05 4.06 -28.32
CA LYS A 192 2.83 3.25 -27.37
C LYS A 192 2.09 1.96 -26.99
N LEU A 193 0.78 2.07 -26.72
CA LEU A 193 -0.07 0.94 -26.45
C LEU A 193 -0.19 0.02 -27.67
N ALA A 194 -0.29 0.56 -28.88
CA ALA A 194 -0.34 -0.23 -30.11
C ALA A 194 0.95 -1.07 -30.28
N VAL A 195 2.13 -0.50 -30.03
CA VAL A 195 3.41 -1.23 -30.06
C VAL A 195 3.43 -2.37 -29.03
N ILE A 196 2.98 -2.11 -27.80
CA ILE A 196 2.95 -3.15 -26.75
C ILE A 196 1.88 -4.22 -27.05
N ALA A 197 0.74 -3.84 -27.64
CA ALA A 197 -0.30 -4.78 -28.04
C ALA A 197 0.21 -5.79 -29.08
N VAL A 198 1.04 -5.36 -30.02
CA VAL A 198 1.74 -6.26 -30.96
C VAL A 198 2.66 -7.21 -30.20
N GLY A 199 3.44 -6.72 -29.23
CA GLY A 199 4.24 -7.56 -28.33
C GLY A 199 3.40 -8.59 -27.57
N CYS A 200 2.23 -8.19 -27.07
CA CYS A 200 1.28 -9.07 -26.38
C CYS A 200 0.77 -10.18 -27.31
N ALA A 201 0.54 -9.88 -28.59
CA ALA A 201 0.08 -10.86 -29.57
C ALA A 201 1.07 -12.02 -29.75
N PHE A 202 2.39 -11.74 -29.73
CA PHE A 202 3.43 -12.77 -29.83
C PHE A 202 3.51 -13.68 -28.59
N VAL A 203 3.21 -13.15 -27.40
CA VAL A 203 3.28 -13.94 -26.15
C VAL A 203 1.98 -14.68 -25.82
N MET A 204 0.86 -14.40 -26.52
CA MET A 204 -0.43 -15.05 -26.27
C MET A 204 -0.38 -16.58 -26.31
N ARG A 205 0.28 -17.15 -27.33
CA ARG A 205 0.39 -18.62 -27.49
C ARG A 205 1.24 -19.23 -26.37
N PRO A 206 2.49 -18.78 -26.11
CA PRO A 206 3.28 -19.27 -24.99
C PRO A 206 2.59 -19.12 -23.62
N LEU A 207 1.84 -18.02 -23.39
CA LEU A 207 1.07 -17.81 -22.16
C LEU A 207 -0.01 -18.89 -21.97
N SER A 208 -0.69 -19.30 -23.05
CA SER A 208 -1.69 -20.37 -22.99
C SER A 208 -1.12 -21.73 -22.60
N LEU A 209 0.17 -21.96 -22.86
CA LEU A 209 0.84 -23.20 -22.45
C LEU A 209 1.15 -23.21 -20.94
N LEU A 210 1.31 -22.05 -20.30
CA LEU A 210 1.55 -21.98 -18.86
C LEU A 210 0.43 -22.64 -18.04
N ASP A 211 -0.82 -22.57 -18.50
CA ASP A 211 -1.96 -23.18 -17.80
C ASP A 211 -1.82 -24.70 -17.66
N LEU A 212 -1.05 -25.36 -18.54
CA LEU A 212 -0.77 -26.81 -18.51
C LEU A 212 0.19 -27.24 -17.39
N GLY A 213 0.80 -26.29 -16.67
CA GLY A 213 1.82 -26.55 -15.65
C GLY A 213 3.25 -26.32 -16.16
N GLU A 214 4.19 -26.06 -15.24
CA GLU A 214 5.57 -25.73 -15.59
C GLU A 214 6.30 -26.88 -16.31
N SER A 215 6.16 -28.12 -15.83
CA SER A 215 6.76 -29.31 -16.44
C SER A 215 6.26 -29.53 -17.87
N SER A 216 4.94 -29.51 -18.07
CA SER A 216 4.31 -29.65 -19.38
C SER A 216 4.70 -28.52 -20.34
N SER A 217 4.76 -27.27 -19.86
CA SER A 217 5.17 -26.12 -20.67
C SER A 217 6.62 -26.23 -21.14
N THR A 218 7.50 -26.72 -20.24
CA THR A 218 8.93 -26.87 -20.55
C THR A 218 9.15 -28.01 -21.54
N ALA A 219 8.40 -29.11 -21.42
CA ALA A 219 8.41 -30.22 -22.38
C ALA A 219 7.94 -29.80 -23.79
N LEU A 220 7.04 -28.83 -23.89
CA LEU A 220 6.60 -28.22 -25.15
C LEU A 220 7.58 -27.17 -25.71
N GLY A 221 8.79 -27.06 -25.13
CA GLY A 221 9.87 -26.19 -25.63
C GLY A 221 9.81 -24.73 -25.16
N VAL A 222 8.89 -24.37 -24.25
CA VAL A 222 8.77 -23.00 -23.76
C VAL A 222 9.86 -22.70 -22.73
N ARG A 223 10.73 -21.73 -23.04
CA ARG A 223 11.72 -21.19 -22.08
C ARG A 223 11.02 -20.29 -21.06
N LEU A 224 10.49 -20.88 -19.98
CA LEU A 224 9.69 -20.21 -18.95
C LEU A 224 10.30 -18.89 -18.43
N VAL A 225 11.60 -18.86 -18.14
CA VAL A 225 12.27 -17.66 -17.62
C VAL A 225 12.23 -16.50 -18.62
N ARG A 226 12.48 -16.77 -19.91
CA ARG A 226 12.43 -15.74 -20.96
C ARG A 226 11.01 -15.26 -21.18
N LEU A 227 10.04 -16.17 -21.21
CA LEU A 227 8.62 -15.80 -21.33
C LEU A 227 8.18 -14.90 -20.17
N ARG A 228 8.53 -15.28 -18.93
CA ARG A 228 8.23 -14.47 -17.73
C ARG A 228 8.85 -13.09 -17.83
N PHE A 229 10.12 -13.00 -18.22
CA PHE A 229 10.81 -11.72 -18.37
C PHE A 229 10.12 -10.82 -19.41
N VAL A 230 9.81 -11.35 -20.61
CA VAL A 230 9.14 -10.57 -21.66
C VAL A 230 7.76 -10.11 -21.21
N VAL A 231 6.95 -11.00 -20.63
CA VAL A 231 5.59 -10.65 -20.19
C VAL A 231 5.62 -9.61 -19.05
N VAL A 232 6.54 -9.76 -18.09
CA VAL A 232 6.73 -8.76 -17.04
C VAL A 232 7.20 -7.44 -17.63
N ALA A 233 8.14 -7.43 -18.58
CA ALA A 233 8.60 -6.20 -19.22
C ALA A 233 7.47 -5.46 -19.97
N LEU A 234 6.62 -6.19 -20.72
CA LEU A 234 5.45 -5.62 -21.38
C LEU A 234 4.45 -5.04 -20.36
N ALA A 235 4.16 -5.79 -19.28
CA ALA A 235 3.26 -5.32 -18.23
C ALA A 235 3.80 -4.08 -17.50
N VAL A 236 5.09 -4.07 -17.20
CA VAL A 236 5.80 -2.93 -16.59
C VAL A 236 5.76 -1.71 -17.51
N ALA A 237 6.00 -1.87 -18.81
CA ALA A 237 5.97 -0.77 -19.76
C ALA A 237 4.57 -0.15 -19.87
N LEU A 238 3.51 -0.96 -19.95
CA LEU A 238 2.12 -0.48 -19.93
C LEU A 238 1.83 0.35 -18.67
N ALA A 239 2.17 -0.20 -17.50
CA ALA A 239 1.93 0.47 -16.23
C ALA A 239 2.74 1.77 -16.12
N ALA A 240 3.99 1.78 -16.56
CA ALA A 240 4.87 2.94 -16.51
C ALA A 240 4.41 4.06 -17.45
N PHE A 241 4.01 3.76 -18.68
CA PHE A 241 3.51 4.77 -19.62
C PHE A 241 2.20 5.40 -19.14
N VAL A 242 1.27 4.60 -18.62
CA VAL A 242 0.05 5.15 -18.01
C VAL A 242 0.40 5.97 -16.76
N THR A 243 1.26 5.43 -15.90
CA THR A 243 1.64 6.12 -14.66
C THR A 243 2.30 7.45 -14.97
N SER A 244 3.20 7.54 -15.95
CA SER A 244 3.82 8.79 -16.43
C SER A 244 2.81 9.81 -16.97
N ALA A 245 1.79 9.34 -17.67
CA ALA A 245 0.80 10.22 -18.31
C ALA A 245 -0.23 10.78 -17.33
N VAL A 246 -0.76 9.94 -16.44
CA VAL A 246 -1.95 10.26 -15.63
C VAL A 246 -1.77 10.00 -14.14
N GLY A 247 -0.58 9.60 -13.69
CA GLY A 247 -0.33 9.25 -12.30
C GLY A 247 -0.77 7.83 -11.94
N VAL A 248 -0.76 7.51 -10.64
CA VAL A 248 -1.07 6.15 -10.16
C VAL A 248 -2.59 5.95 -10.08
N ILE A 249 -3.15 5.24 -11.04
CA ILE A 249 -4.55 4.78 -11.01
C ILE A 249 -4.58 3.32 -10.54
N GLY A 250 -5.10 3.09 -9.34
CA GLY A 250 -5.21 1.75 -8.74
C GLY A 250 -6.45 0.97 -9.19
N PHE A 251 -6.51 -0.30 -8.79
CA PHE A 251 -7.67 -1.22 -8.92
C PHE A 251 -8.12 -1.60 -10.34
N ILE A 252 -7.93 -0.77 -11.38
CA ILE A 252 -8.33 -1.13 -12.75
C ILE A 252 -7.64 -2.41 -13.23
N GLY A 253 -6.34 -2.55 -12.95
CA GLY A 253 -5.56 -3.75 -13.25
C GLY A 253 -5.98 -5.00 -12.47
N LEU A 254 -6.58 -4.85 -11.28
CA LEU A 254 -7.13 -5.95 -10.48
C LEU A 254 -8.54 -6.34 -10.89
N VAL A 255 -9.42 -5.34 -11.01
CA VAL A 255 -10.86 -5.50 -11.12
C VAL A 255 -11.26 -5.92 -12.53
N ALA A 256 -10.74 -5.27 -13.58
CA ALA A 256 -11.17 -5.55 -14.95
C ALA A 256 -10.88 -7.00 -15.40
N PRO A 257 -9.67 -7.58 -15.18
CA PRO A 257 -9.42 -8.99 -15.49
C PRO A 257 -10.24 -9.94 -14.63
N THR A 258 -10.55 -9.54 -13.39
CA THR A 258 -11.39 -10.33 -12.48
C THR A 258 -12.83 -10.37 -12.95
N ILE A 259 -13.39 -9.24 -13.38
CA ILE A 259 -14.72 -9.15 -14.01
C ILE A 259 -14.73 -9.96 -15.31
N ALA A 260 -13.68 -9.90 -16.13
CA ALA A 260 -13.56 -10.72 -17.34
C ALA A 260 -13.64 -12.23 -17.00
N ARG A 261 -12.91 -12.69 -15.98
CA ARG A 261 -12.98 -14.08 -15.51
C ARG A 261 -14.36 -14.49 -15.01
N LEU A 262 -14.97 -13.65 -14.17
CA LEU A 262 -16.29 -13.93 -13.58
C LEU A 262 -17.41 -13.93 -14.62
N SER A 263 -17.27 -13.15 -15.69
CA SER A 263 -18.23 -13.08 -16.78
C SER A 263 -18.09 -14.20 -17.81
N GLY A 264 -16.98 -14.96 -17.81
CA GLY A 264 -16.85 -16.17 -18.63
C GLY A 264 -15.53 -16.31 -19.40
N ALA A 265 -14.65 -15.30 -19.39
CA ALA A 265 -13.35 -15.39 -20.05
C ALA A 265 -12.43 -16.35 -19.29
N ARG A 266 -12.18 -17.53 -19.84
CA ARG A 266 -11.37 -18.58 -19.20
C ARG A 266 -10.01 -18.77 -19.83
N ARG A 267 -9.86 -18.44 -21.12
CA ARG A 267 -8.60 -18.63 -21.86
C ARG A 267 -7.70 -17.39 -21.74
N PRO A 268 -6.37 -17.56 -21.67
CA PRO A 268 -5.41 -16.46 -21.72
C PRO A 268 -5.65 -15.43 -22.84
N ALA A 269 -5.96 -15.89 -24.05
CA ALA A 269 -6.31 -15.02 -25.17
C ALA A 269 -7.60 -14.21 -24.93
N GLN A 270 -8.63 -14.84 -24.35
CA GLN A 270 -9.87 -14.13 -23.99
C GLN A 270 -9.61 -13.09 -22.90
N LEU A 271 -8.75 -13.40 -21.93
CA LEU A 271 -8.41 -12.45 -20.86
C LEU A 271 -7.60 -11.27 -21.40
N ILE A 272 -6.63 -11.51 -22.30
CA ILE A 272 -5.85 -10.45 -22.94
C ILE A 272 -6.74 -9.55 -23.82
N LEU A 273 -7.83 -10.08 -24.39
CA LEU A 273 -8.77 -9.30 -25.20
C LEU A 273 -9.83 -8.56 -24.37
N TRP A 274 -10.50 -9.26 -23.45
CA TRP A 274 -11.64 -8.71 -22.71
C TRP A 274 -11.24 -7.83 -21.53
N SER A 275 -10.08 -8.09 -20.90
CA SER A 275 -9.66 -7.26 -19.76
C SER A 275 -9.42 -5.80 -20.18
N PRO A 276 -8.70 -5.50 -21.28
CA PRO A 276 -8.52 -4.13 -21.74
C PRO A 276 -9.83 -3.43 -22.11
N LEU A 277 -10.75 -4.13 -22.78
CA LEU A 277 -12.06 -3.57 -23.15
C LEU A 277 -12.89 -3.21 -21.91
N ILE A 278 -12.97 -4.14 -20.95
CA ILE A 278 -13.67 -3.91 -19.67
C ILE A 278 -12.96 -2.81 -18.88
N GLY A 279 -11.63 -2.76 -18.88
CA GLY A 279 -10.84 -1.74 -18.20
C GLY A 279 -11.07 -0.34 -18.77
N ALA A 280 -11.11 -0.21 -20.09
CA ALA A 280 -11.46 1.04 -20.78
C ALA A 280 -12.84 1.53 -20.37
N GLY A 281 -13.84 0.64 -20.37
CA GLY A 281 -15.19 1.00 -19.97
C GLY A 281 -15.36 1.28 -18.49
N LEU A 282 -14.66 0.55 -17.64
CA LEU A 282 -14.70 0.78 -16.20
C LEU A 282 -14.11 2.15 -15.86
N LEU A 283 -12.96 2.51 -16.42
CA LEU A 283 -12.32 3.79 -16.13
C LEU A 283 -13.09 4.97 -16.75
N LEU A 284 -13.59 4.82 -17.98
CA LEU A 284 -14.47 5.82 -18.61
C LEU A 284 -15.72 6.05 -17.75
N PHE A 285 -16.44 4.98 -17.40
CA PHE A 285 -17.65 5.06 -16.59
C PHE A 285 -17.39 5.74 -15.24
N ALA A 286 -16.31 5.36 -14.55
CA ALA A 286 -15.95 5.94 -13.28
C ALA A 286 -15.59 7.43 -13.40
N ASP A 287 -14.80 7.82 -14.42
CA ASP A 287 -14.43 9.22 -14.64
C ASP A 287 -15.66 10.08 -15.00
N SER A 288 -16.50 9.62 -15.93
CA SER A 288 -17.67 10.38 -16.37
C SER A 288 -18.68 10.58 -15.24
N ILE A 289 -18.96 9.55 -14.43
CA ILE A 289 -19.84 9.70 -13.26
C ILE A 289 -19.24 10.67 -12.25
N LEU A 290 -17.93 10.57 -11.98
CA LEU A 290 -17.26 11.49 -11.09
C LEU A 290 -17.44 12.94 -11.56
N GLN A 291 -17.19 13.22 -12.84
CA GLN A 291 -17.34 14.57 -13.38
C GLN A 291 -18.77 15.09 -13.28
N LEU A 292 -19.77 14.24 -13.53
CA LEU A 292 -21.18 14.63 -13.40
C LEU A 292 -21.57 14.93 -11.95
N VAL A 293 -21.11 14.11 -10.99
CA VAL A 293 -21.45 14.29 -9.57
C VAL A 293 -20.69 15.46 -8.96
N ALA A 294 -19.44 15.67 -9.35
CA ALA A 294 -18.58 16.72 -8.80
C ALA A 294 -18.87 18.11 -9.38
N GLY A 295 -19.47 18.20 -10.57
CA GLY A 295 -19.74 19.47 -11.24
C GLY A 295 -18.47 20.31 -11.38
N GLY A 296 -18.51 21.57 -10.94
CA GLY A 296 -17.37 22.50 -11.01
C GLY A 296 -16.13 22.10 -10.20
N LEU A 297 -16.23 21.12 -9.30
CA LEU A 297 -15.07 20.58 -8.58
C LEU A 297 -14.40 19.41 -9.32
N GLY A 298 -14.98 18.92 -10.41
CA GLY A 298 -14.55 17.71 -11.11
C GLY A 298 -13.12 17.75 -11.63
N ASP A 299 -12.62 18.93 -12.02
CA ASP A 299 -11.25 19.10 -12.50
C ASP A 299 -10.19 18.99 -11.39
N PHE A 300 -10.58 19.25 -10.14
CA PHE A 300 -9.71 19.16 -8.96
C PHE A 300 -9.72 17.78 -8.31
N LEU A 301 -10.63 16.88 -8.71
CA LEU A 301 -10.76 15.55 -8.13
C LEU A 301 -9.95 14.51 -8.92
N PRO A 302 -8.92 13.89 -8.31
CA PRO A 302 -8.15 12.83 -8.95
C PRO A 302 -9.03 11.59 -9.15
N THR A 303 -9.29 11.24 -10.41
CA THR A 303 -10.08 10.06 -10.75
C THR A 303 -9.47 8.77 -10.18
N GLY A 304 -8.14 8.69 -10.09
CA GLY A 304 -7.45 7.54 -9.49
C GLY A 304 -7.84 7.32 -8.03
N ALA A 305 -7.89 8.38 -7.24
CA ALA A 305 -8.38 8.32 -5.87
C ALA A 305 -9.86 7.88 -5.83
N VAL A 306 -10.73 8.50 -6.59
CA VAL A 306 -12.17 8.14 -6.57
C VAL A 306 -12.41 6.69 -7.01
N THR A 307 -11.68 6.21 -8.02
CA THR A 307 -11.77 4.80 -8.44
C THR A 307 -11.32 3.84 -7.35
N ALA A 308 -10.38 4.22 -6.47
CA ALA A 308 -9.99 3.43 -5.31
C ALA A 308 -11.05 3.43 -4.19
N ILE A 309 -11.79 4.53 -4.00
CA ILE A 309 -12.92 4.59 -3.03
C ILE A 309 -13.98 3.54 -3.37
N PHE A 310 -14.36 3.42 -4.65
CA PHE A 310 -15.37 2.46 -5.09
C PHE A 310 -14.80 1.08 -5.44
N GLY A 311 -13.58 1.03 -5.94
CA GLY A 311 -12.89 -0.21 -6.34
C GLY A 311 -12.55 -1.11 -5.17
N SER A 312 -12.22 -0.53 -4.00
CA SER A 312 -11.85 -1.31 -2.81
C SER A 312 -13.02 -2.14 -2.24
N PRO A 313 -14.22 -1.56 -1.97
CA PRO A 313 -15.40 -2.34 -1.58
C PRO A 313 -15.84 -3.35 -2.63
N LEU A 314 -15.76 -2.98 -3.91
CA LEU A 314 -16.11 -3.89 -5.02
C LEU A 314 -15.19 -5.11 -5.03
N LEU A 315 -13.88 -4.92 -4.88
CA LEU A 315 -12.93 -6.04 -4.78
C LEU A 315 -13.28 -6.95 -3.60
N LEU A 316 -13.56 -6.39 -2.42
CA LEU A 316 -13.99 -7.18 -1.26
C LEU A 316 -15.24 -8.02 -1.53
N ALA A 317 -16.21 -7.47 -2.26
CA ALA A 317 -17.43 -8.18 -2.62
C ALA A 317 -17.16 -9.32 -3.63
N LEU A 318 -16.16 -9.16 -4.50
CA LEU A 318 -15.81 -10.13 -5.54
C LEU A 318 -14.87 -11.24 -5.03
N LEU A 319 -14.04 -10.97 -4.02
CA LEU A 319 -13.06 -11.92 -3.47
C LEU A 319 -13.66 -13.28 -3.04
N PRO A 320 -14.81 -13.36 -2.35
CA PRO A 320 -15.41 -14.65 -1.98
C PRO A 320 -15.80 -15.52 -3.17
N ARG A 321 -16.00 -14.92 -4.35
CA ARG A 321 -16.37 -15.62 -5.59
C ARG A 321 -15.15 -16.13 -6.35
N LEU A 322 -13.96 -15.65 -6.00
CA LEU A 322 -12.71 -16.15 -6.55
C LEU A 322 -12.31 -17.43 -5.80
N LYS A 323 -12.33 -18.56 -6.51
CA LYS A 323 -11.71 -19.80 -6.03
C LYS A 323 -10.20 -19.60 -6.00
N ILE A 324 -9.66 -19.04 -4.92
CA ILE A 324 -8.24 -19.09 -4.64
C ILE A 324 -7.94 -20.57 -4.41
N ARG A 325 -7.40 -21.25 -5.42
CA ARG A 325 -6.82 -22.58 -5.22
C ARG A 325 -5.64 -22.37 -4.29
N HIS A 326 -5.85 -22.55 -2.98
CA HIS A 326 -4.76 -22.82 -2.05
C HIS A 326 -4.10 -24.09 -2.57
N ARG A 327 -3.03 -23.92 -3.34
CA ARG A 327 -2.08 -25.00 -3.49
C ARG A 327 -1.63 -25.25 -2.05
N LEU A 328 -1.91 -26.44 -1.52
CA LEU A 328 -1.38 -26.94 -0.26
C LEU A 328 0.13 -26.93 -0.41
N GLN A 329 0.73 -25.77 -0.26
CA GLN A 329 2.16 -25.63 -0.25
C GLN A 329 2.53 -26.06 1.15
N GLN A 330 3.07 -27.28 1.23
CA GLN A 330 3.75 -27.75 2.42
C GLN A 330 4.66 -26.61 2.85
N SER A 331 4.38 -26.00 4.01
CA SER A 331 5.33 -25.10 4.64
C SER A 331 6.65 -25.85 4.64
N PRO A 332 7.75 -25.28 4.10
CA PRO A 332 9.05 -25.94 4.21
C PRO A 332 9.20 -26.34 5.67
N ALA A 333 9.49 -27.61 5.92
CA ALA A 333 9.62 -28.17 7.25
C ALA A 333 10.41 -27.15 8.09
N PHE A 334 9.85 -26.71 9.22
CA PHE A 334 10.48 -25.71 10.08
C PHE A 334 11.94 -26.10 10.27
N SER A 335 12.85 -25.42 9.56
CA SER A 335 14.28 -25.63 9.71
C SER A 335 14.56 -25.37 11.16
N ARG A 336 15.04 -26.39 11.89
CA ARG A 336 15.46 -26.25 13.29
C ARG A 336 16.46 -25.10 13.35
N SER A 337 16.01 -23.91 13.75
CA SER A 337 16.93 -22.82 14.04
C SER A 337 17.79 -23.26 15.22
N ARG A 338 19.08 -22.88 15.19
CA ARG A 338 20.00 -23.04 16.33
C ARG A 338 19.27 -22.52 17.57
N ARG A 339 19.00 -23.41 18.53
CA ARG A 339 18.43 -23.06 19.82
C ARG A 339 19.49 -22.27 20.58
N TRP A 340 19.43 -20.95 20.51
CA TRP A 340 20.02 -20.15 21.57
C TRP A 340 19.17 -20.37 22.83
N ASP A 341 19.81 -20.55 23.97
CA ASP A 341 19.10 -20.57 25.24
C ASP A 341 18.24 -19.31 25.36
N GLY A 342 16.97 -19.49 25.75
CA GLY A 342 15.87 -18.58 25.42
C GLY A 342 15.94 -17.16 26.01
N SER A 343 16.97 -16.84 26.80
CA SER A 343 17.17 -15.54 27.45
C SER A 343 18.27 -14.69 26.81
N ALA A 344 19.33 -15.30 26.26
CA ALA A 344 20.48 -14.55 25.71
C ALA A 344 20.11 -13.48 24.66
N PRO A 345 19.31 -13.78 23.61
CA PRO A 345 18.91 -12.76 22.63
C PRO A 345 18.03 -11.65 23.24
N VAL A 346 17.24 -11.96 24.28
CA VAL A 346 16.44 -10.96 24.99
C VAL A 346 17.35 -10.02 25.79
N ILE A 347 18.36 -10.56 26.47
CA ILE A 347 19.34 -9.77 27.23
C ILE A 347 20.14 -8.86 26.28
N ILE A 348 20.59 -9.37 25.14
CA ILE A 348 21.29 -8.57 24.13
C ILE A 348 20.39 -7.45 23.60
N ALA A 349 19.12 -7.75 23.28
CA ALA A 349 18.17 -6.74 22.84
C ALA A 349 17.91 -5.67 23.93
N ALA A 350 17.79 -6.07 25.20
CA ALA A 350 17.61 -5.16 26.31
C ALA A 350 18.84 -4.27 26.55
N ALA A 351 20.05 -4.85 26.52
CA ALA A 351 21.30 -4.11 26.65
C ALA A 351 21.49 -3.12 25.49
N GLY A 352 21.24 -3.55 24.25
CA GLY A 352 21.29 -2.68 23.08
C GLY A 352 20.27 -1.54 23.15
N LEU A 353 19.05 -1.83 23.65
CA LEU A 353 18.02 -0.82 23.87
C LEU A 353 18.45 0.21 24.93
N LEU A 354 19.05 -0.22 26.04
CA LEU A 354 19.56 0.68 27.07
C LEU A 354 20.64 1.62 26.52
N VAL A 355 21.59 1.09 25.76
CA VAL A 355 22.62 1.91 25.09
C VAL A 355 21.97 2.92 24.14
N LEU A 356 21.00 2.48 23.33
CA LEU A 356 20.29 3.35 22.39
C LEU A 356 19.50 4.45 23.11
N LEU A 357 18.85 4.14 24.24
CA LEU A 357 18.15 5.12 25.06
C LEU A 357 19.13 6.15 25.63
N MET A 358 20.28 5.72 26.16
CA MET A 358 21.31 6.63 26.65
C MET A 358 21.81 7.56 25.54
N VAL A 359 22.12 7.02 24.36
CA VAL A 359 22.52 7.82 23.20
C VAL A 359 21.40 8.78 22.78
N SER A 360 20.16 8.30 22.70
CA SER A 360 19.02 9.13 22.30
C SER A 360 18.65 10.20 23.33
N VAL A 361 18.91 10.00 24.62
CA VAL A 361 18.66 11.04 25.63
C VAL A 361 19.74 12.12 25.54
N PHE A 362 21.00 11.71 25.60
CA PHE A 362 22.12 12.64 25.81
C PHE A 362 22.74 13.18 24.53
N VAL A 363 22.74 12.45 23.42
CA VAL A 363 23.40 12.89 22.16
C VAL A 363 22.41 13.63 21.27
N GLY A 364 22.85 14.74 20.67
CA GLY A 364 22.07 15.46 19.65
C GLY A 364 22.88 16.52 18.93
N ARG A 365 22.18 17.39 18.19
CA ARG A 365 22.76 18.55 17.51
C ARG A 365 22.68 19.80 18.39
N ASP A 366 23.72 20.63 18.38
CA ASP A 366 23.73 21.96 19.01
C ASP A 366 23.17 23.05 18.07
N VAL A 367 23.16 24.30 18.52
CA VAL A 367 22.68 25.47 17.76
C VAL A 367 23.51 25.72 16.49
N ASN A 368 24.79 25.35 16.50
CA ASN A 368 25.71 25.46 15.37
C ASN A 368 25.64 24.25 14.43
N GLY A 369 24.78 23.27 14.73
CA GLY A 369 24.66 22.01 13.99
C GLY A 369 25.77 20.99 14.30
N GLY A 370 26.65 21.25 15.27
CA GLY A 370 27.65 20.32 15.77
C GLY A 370 27.03 19.17 16.58
N TRP A 371 27.75 18.05 16.71
CA TRP A 371 27.35 16.99 17.63
C TRP A 371 27.74 17.37 19.05
N ALA A 372 26.77 17.37 19.96
CA ALA A 372 26.99 17.72 21.35
C ALA A 372 26.25 16.78 22.30
N LEU A 373 26.81 16.63 23.50
CA LEU A 373 26.12 16.02 24.63
C LEU A 373 25.25 17.08 25.30
N ALA A 374 24.03 16.71 25.68
CA ALA A 374 23.12 17.53 26.48
C ALA A 374 23.73 17.75 27.87
N SER A 375 24.62 18.73 27.97
CA SER A 375 25.38 19.11 29.15
C SER A 375 25.46 20.63 29.21
N GLY A 376 25.48 21.20 30.42
CA GLY A 376 25.43 22.66 30.63
C GLY A 376 24.06 23.19 31.08
N GLU A 377 23.92 24.52 31.08
CA GLU A 377 22.75 25.23 31.65
C GLU A 377 21.41 24.86 30.98
N PHE A 378 21.39 24.69 29.65
CA PHE A 378 20.17 24.35 28.89
C PHE A 378 19.83 22.85 28.88
N SER A 379 20.56 22.00 29.62
CA SER A 379 20.36 20.55 29.61
C SER A 379 18.97 20.14 30.09
N VAL A 380 18.42 20.82 31.09
CA VAL A 380 17.09 20.55 31.65
C VAL A 380 15.99 20.81 30.62
N ASP A 381 16.04 21.96 29.93
CA ASP A 381 15.05 22.33 28.91
C ASP A 381 15.08 21.37 27.72
N VAL A 382 16.28 20.99 27.29
CA VAL A 382 16.48 20.01 26.21
C VAL A 382 15.91 18.64 26.61
N LEU A 383 16.18 18.19 27.84
CA LEU A 383 15.67 16.91 28.34
C LEU A 383 14.14 16.94 28.52
N ALA A 384 13.56 18.06 28.94
CA ALA A 384 12.11 18.22 29.07
C ALA A 384 11.37 18.03 27.75
N ILE A 385 12.00 18.36 26.62
CA ILE A 385 11.44 18.16 25.27
C ILE A 385 11.80 16.77 24.71
N ARG A 386 12.97 16.22 25.02
CA ARG A 386 13.44 14.94 24.48
C ARG A 386 12.82 13.72 25.15
N ILE A 387 12.73 13.71 26.49
CA ILE A 387 12.29 12.53 27.25
C ILE A 387 10.87 12.10 26.85
N PRO A 388 9.85 13.00 26.78
CA PRO A 388 8.50 12.60 26.36
C PRO A 388 8.47 11.92 24.99
N LYS A 389 9.23 12.44 24.03
CA LYS A 389 9.30 11.91 22.65
C LYS A 389 9.92 10.52 22.62
N ILE A 390 11.00 10.32 23.36
CA ILE A 390 11.70 9.02 23.43
C ILE A 390 10.81 7.97 24.11
N LEU A 391 10.14 8.34 25.20
CA LEU A 391 9.23 7.43 25.92
C LEU A 391 8.02 7.04 25.07
N ALA A 392 7.41 8.00 24.38
CA ALA A 392 6.35 7.73 23.43
C ALA A 392 6.84 6.82 22.30
N ALA A 393 7.94 7.18 21.61
CA ALA A 393 8.54 6.34 20.57
C ALA A 393 8.78 4.90 21.04
N LEU A 394 9.34 4.73 22.23
CA LEU A 394 9.56 3.42 22.83
C LEU A 394 8.26 2.65 23.03
N ALA A 395 7.24 3.28 23.63
CA ALA A 395 5.94 2.68 23.90
C ALA A 395 5.19 2.32 22.61
N SER A 396 5.09 3.23 21.64
CA SER A 396 4.44 2.97 20.35
C SER A 396 5.14 1.87 19.58
N GLY A 397 6.48 1.91 19.52
CA GLY A 397 7.28 0.89 18.85
C GLY A 397 7.09 -0.50 19.47
N ALA A 398 7.06 -0.58 20.80
CA ALA A 398 6.77 -1.82 21.52
C ALA A 398 5.35 -2.33 21.25
N MET A 399 4.34 -1.45 21.33
CA MET A 399 2.93 -1.80 21.07
C MET A 399 2.73 -2.31 19.64
N LEU A 400 3.29 -1.62 18.62
CA LEU A 400 3.18 -2.01 17.22
C LEU A 400 3.86 -3.36 16.96
N ALA A 401 5.04 -3.59 17.54
CA ALA A 401 5.75 -4.87 17.39
C ALA A 401 5.00 -6.03 18.07
N VAL A 402 4.36 -5.78 19.22
CA VAL A 402 3.49 -6.78 19.88
C VAL A 402 2.22 -7.03 19.05
N ALA A 403 1.56 -6.00 18.54
CA ALA A 403 0.42 -6.15 17.63
C ALA A 403 0.81 -6.97 16.38
N GLY A 404 1.97 -6.67 15.82
CA GLY A 404 2.62 -7.45 14.77
C GLY A 404 2.80 -8.92 15.10
N SER A 405 3.36 -9.23 16.27
CA SER A 405 3.56 -10.61 16.73
C SER A 405 2.24 -11.39 16.85
N ILE A 406 1.17 -10.73 17.31
CA ILE A 406 -0.18 -11.29 17.39
C ILE A 406 -0.68 -11.60 15.98
N LEU A 407 -0.62 -10.63 15.07
CA LEU A 407 -1.10 -10.77 13.69
C LEU A 407 -0.34 -11.84 12.91
N GLN A 408 0.99 -11.90 13.02
CA GLN A 408 1.81 -12.90 12.34
C GLN A 408 1.48 -14.33 12.79
N ARG A 409 1.19 -14.51 14.08
CA ARG A 409 0.79 -15.82 14.63
C ARG A 409 -0.65 -16.19 14.29
N LEU A 410 -1.57 -15.24 14.40
CA LEU A 410 -2.98 -15.45 14.04
C LEU A 410 -3.15 -15.85 12.58
N THR A 411 -2.38 -15.23 11.70
CA THR A 411 -2.50 -15.40 10.25
C THR A 411 -1.63 -16.53 9.71
N GLY A 412 -0.65 -17.00 10.49
CA GLY A 412 0.40 -17.90 9.99
C GLY A 412 1.29 -17.24 8.93
N ASN A 413 1.22 -15.91 8.81
CA ASN A 413 1.92 -15.13 7.80
C ASN A 413 2.94 -14.20 8.50
N GLU A 414 4.23 -14.42 8.25
CA GLU A 414 5.34 -13.63 8.80
C GLU A 414 5.34 -12.14 8.42
N MET A 415 4.42 -11.74 7.56
CA MET A 415 4.34 -10.41 6.99
C MET A 415 3.02 -9.73 7.28
N ALA A 416 2.14 -10.38 8.06
CA ALA A 416 1.02 -9.69 8.63
C ALA A 416 1.55 -8.55 9.52
N SER A 417 1.05 -7.35 9.27
CA SER A 417 1.42 -6.15 10.00
C SER A 417 0.16 -5.40 10.46
N PRO A 418 0.25 -4.65 11.56
CA PRO A 418 -0.87 -3.86 12.07
C PRO A 418 -1.35 -2.80 11.08
N GLU A 419 -0.45 -2.27 10.24
CA GLU A 419 -0.79 -1.30 9.20
C GLU A 419 -1.81 -1.87 8.19
N VAL A 420 -1.76 -3.18 7.93
CA VAL A 420 -2.66 -3.90 7.01
C VAL A 420 -4.06 -4.11 7.62
N LEU A 421 -4.22 -3.96 8.94
CA LEU A 421 -5.49 -4.15 9.63
C LEU A 421 -6.48 -3.00 9.37
N GLY A 422 -6.04 -1.87 8.81
CA GLY A 422 -6.90 -0.73 8.45
C GLY A 422 -7.33 0.18 9.60
N ILE A 423 -6.96 -0.13 10.83
CA ILE A 423 -7.30 0.70 12.00
C ILE A 423 -6.59 2.06 11.93
N SER A 424 -5.34 2.08 11.47
CA SER A 424 -4.58 3.31 11.26
C SER A 424 -5.20 4.18 10.16
N ALA A 425 -5.82 3.56 9.15
CA ALA A 425 -6.61 4.25 8.16
C ALA A 425 -7.89 4.84 8.78
N GLY A 426 -8.58 4.11 9.67
CA GLY A 426 -9.70 4.65 10.44
C GLY A 426 -9.33 5.89 11.23
N ALA A 427 -8.18 5.89 11.91
CA ALA A 427 -7.68 7.06 12.62
C ALA A 427 -7.40 8.24 11.68
N THR A 428 -6.74 7.97 10.53
CA THR A 428 -6.46 8.97 9.49
C THR A 428 -7.74 9.60 8.95
N PHE A 429 -8.76 8.78 8.68
CA PHE A 429 -10.06 9.25 8.20
C PHE A 429 -10.80 10.08 9.25
N GLY A 430 -10.72 9.70 10.52
CA GLY A 430 -11.22 10.49 11.64
C GLY A 430 -10.59 11.88 11.68
N VAL A 431 -9.25 11.95 11.61
CA VAL A 431 -8.51 13.22 11.57
C VAL A 431 -8.88 14.04 10.32
N ALA A 432 -9.07 13.40 9.17
CA ALA A 432 -9.52 14.07 7.97
C ALA A 432 -10.91 14.72 8.17
N ILE A 433 -11.88 14.00 8.74
CA ILE A 433 -13.19 14.58 9.08
C ILE A 433 -13.03 15.74 10.08
N ALA A 434 -12.20 15.56 11.11
CA ALA A 434 -11.96 16.61 12.09
C ALA A 434 -11.43 17.88 11.41
N LEU A 435 -10.39 17.78 10.59
CA LEU A 435 -9.76 18.94 9.97
C LEU A 435 -10.66 19.64 8.93
N PHE A 436 -11.37 18.87 8.11
CA PHE A 436 -12.08 19.41 6.95
C PHE A 436 -13.56 19.72 7.21
N ALA A 437 -14.23 18.98 8.09
CA ALA A 437 -15.67 19.17 8.34
C ALA A 437 -15.99 19.94 9.62
N VAL A 438 -15.20 19.75 10.68
CA VAL A 438 -15.53 20.29 12.02
C VAL A 438 -14.56 21.39 12.48
N ALA A 439 -13.29 21.26 12.10
CA ALA A 439 -12.15 22.07 12.55
C ALA A 439 -12.02 22.20 14.08
N PRO A 440 -12.05 21.10 14.87
CA PRO A 440 -11.91 21.19 16.31
C PRO A 440 -10.45 21.48 16.70
N GLY A 441 -10.25 21.93 17.94
CA GLY A 441 -8.92 21.99 18.54
C GLY A 441 -8.23 20.61 18.60
N PHE A 442 -6.95 20.60 18.99
CA PHE A 442 -6.11 19.40 18.97
C PHE A 442 -6.72 18.18 19.70
N SER A 443 -7.33 18.40 20.87
CA SER A 443 -8.03 17.36 21.64
C SER A 443 -9.22 16.76 20.88
N GLY A 444 -9.94 17.58 20.11
CA GLY A 444 -11.02 17.09 19.27
C GLY A 444 -10.51 16.29 18.08
N GLN A 445 -9.40 16.66 17.46
CA GLN A 445 -8.78 15.86 16.39
C GLN A 445 -8.41 14.46 16.90
N PHE A 446 -7.88 14.35 18.12
CA PHE A 446 -7.58 13.08 18.76
C PHE A 446 -8.84 12.25 19.02
N ALA A 447 -9.93 12.87 19.50
CA ALA A 447 -11.20 12.18 19.72
C ALA A 447 -11.78 11.63 18.41
N PHE A 448 -11.72 12.40 17.32
CA PHE A 448 -12.13 11.93 16.00
C PHE A 448 -11.22 10.82 15.46
N ALA A 449 -9.92 10.88 15.70
CA ALA A 449 -8.99 9.80 15.34
C ALA A 449 -9.35 8.49 16.07
N VAL A 450 -9.61 8.56 17.38
CA VAL A 450 -10.07 7.42 18.18
C VAL A 450 -11.40 6.88 17.65
N ALA A 451 -12.38 7.76 17.40
CA ALA A 451 -13.68 7.38 16.86
C ALA A 451 -13.57 6.70 15.49
N GLY A 452 -12.72 7.22 14.61
CA GLY A 452 -12.46 6.64 13.29
C GLY A 452 -11.80 5.26 13.38
N ALA A 453 -10.80 5.09 14.25
CA ALA A 453 -10.15 3.80 14.51
C ALA A 453 -11.14 2.74 15.02
N ILE A 454 -12.00 3.12 15.99
CA ILE A 454 -13.04 2.25 16.54
C ILE A 454 -14.08 1.90 15.47
N SER A 455 -14.48 2.87 14.64
CA SER A 455 -15.46 2.67 13.57
C SER A 455 -14.95 1.64 12.55
N VAL A 456 -13.69 1.74 12.12
CA VAL A 456 -13.10 0.75 11.20
C VAL A 456 -12.98 -0.62 11.85
N LEU A 457 -12.53 -0.70 13.11
CA LEU A 457 -12.47 -1.96 13.85
C LEU A 457 -13.86 -2.61 13.96
N PHE A 458 -14.91 -1.82 14.19
CA PHE A 458 -16.29 -2.28 14.22
C PHE A 458 -16.73 -2.83 12.86
N VAL A 459 -16.48 -2.12 11.76
CA VAL A 459 -16.80 -2.56 10.39
C VAL A 459 -16.10 -3.87 10.05
N ILE A 460 -14.81 -4.00 10.38
CA ILE A 460 -14.03 -5.23 10.19
C ILE A 460 -14.66 -6.38 10.97
N PHE A 461 -15.05 -6.13 12.22
CA PHE A 461 -15.65 -7.17 13.04
C PHE A 461 -17.01 -7.61 12.53
N VAL A 462 -17.89 -6.69 12.18
CA VAL A 462 -19.22 -7.00 11.62
C VAL A 462 -19.10 -7.77 10.30
N SER A 463 -18.27 -7.30 9.38
CA SER A 463 -18.05 -7.96 8.08
C SER A 463 -17.42 -9.36 8.22
N SER A 464 -16.60 -9.58 9.25
CA SER A 464 -15.87 -10.83 9.45
C SER A 464 -16.60 -11.87 10.32
N ARG A 465 -17.72 -11.53 10.99
CA ARG A 465 -18.44 -12.46 11.90
C ARG A 465 -18.85 -13.75 11.20
N ARG A 466 -19.37 -13.65 9.98
CA ARG A 466 -19.83 -14.81 9.18
C ARG A 466 -18.71 -15.76 8.79
N SER A 467 -17.46 -15.32 8.88
CA SER A 467 -16.27 -16.12 8.54
C SER A 467 -15.51 -16.65 9.75
N ALA A 468 -16.10 -16.55 10.96
CA ALA A 468 -15.41 -16.85 12.22
C ALA A 468 -14.04 -16.15 12.31
N PHE A 469 -14.00 -14.89 11.84
CA PHE A 469 -12.80 -14.04 11.79
C PHE A 469 -11.60 -14.71 11.11
N ALA A 470 -11.84 -15.35 9.95
CA ALA A 470 -10.76 -15.92 9.15
C ALA A 470 -9.70 -14.85 8.84
N PRO A 471 -8.41 -15.08 9.17
CA PRO A 471 -7.39 -14.03 9.12
C PRO A 471 -7.23 -13.37 7.75
N GLU A 472 -7.32 -14.17 6.68
CA GLU A 472 -7.25 -13.68 5.30
C GLU A 472 -8.34 -12.65 5.00
N ARG A 473 -9.58 -12.88 5.44
CA ARG A 473 -10.70 -11.97 5.20
C ARG A 473 -10.58 -10.69 6.01
N VAL A 474 -10.13 -10.80 7.26
CA VAL A 474 -9.89 -9.66 8.15
C VAL A 474 -8.81 -8.74 7.56
N LEU A 475 -7.68 -9.31 7.11
CA LEU A 475 -6.60 -8.53 6.48
C LEU A 475 -7.01 -7.92 5.14
N LEU A 476 -7.72 -8.66 4.29
CA LEU A 476 -8.23 -8.13 3.02
C LEU A 476 -9.18 -6.95 3.25
N ALA A 477 -10.10 -7.07 4.23
CA ALA A 477 -10.98 -5.98 4.62
C ALA A 477 -10.18 -4.75 5.08
N GLY A 478 -9.14 -4.94 5.90
CA GLY A 478 -8.24 -3.88 6.34
C GLY A 478 -7.51 -3.19 5.20
N ILE A 479 -6.95 -3.94 4.23
CA ILE A 479 -6.27 -3.39 3.04
C ILE A 479 -7.23 -2.53 2.22
N ALA A 480 -8.43 -3.03 1.97
CA ALA A 480 -9.42 -2.32 1.17
C ALA A 480 -9.94 -1.05 1.88
N LEU A 481 -10.15 -1.10 3.19
CA LEU A 481 -10.50 0.10 3.97
C LEU A 481 -9.35 1.11 3.97
N SER A 482 -8.09 0.65 4.05
CA SER A 482 -6.91 1.53 3.98
C SER A 482 -6.82 2.24 2.65
N ALA A 483 -6.94 1.50 1.55
CA ALA A 483 -6.92 2.08 0.21
C ALA A 483 -8.08 3.06 -0.03
N MET A 484 -9.26 2.79 0.55
CA MET A 484 -10.39 3.72 0.51
C MET A 484 -10.08 5.02 1.26
N VAL A 485 -9.43 4.96 2.43
CA VAL A 485 -9.05 6.16 3.18
C VAL A 485 -7.92 6.91 2.47
N ASP A 486 -6.88 6.22 1.99
CA ASP A 486 -5.78 6.83 1.24
C ASP A 486 -6.32 7.61 0.02
N ALA A 487 -7.34 7.07 -0.62
CA ALA A 487 -8.05 7.76 -1.68
C ALA A 487 -8.81 9.00 -1.21
N VAL A 488 -9.55 8.92 -0.10
CA VAL A 488 -10.20 10.11 0.49
C VAL A 488 -9.16 11.18 0.84
N VAL A 489 -8.05 10.80 1.45
CA VAL A 489 -6.93 11.72 1.75
C VAL A 489 -6.40 12.34 0.46
N GLY A 490 -6.19 11.55 -0.59
CA GLY A 490 -5.73 12.03 -1.90
C GLY A 490 -6.67 13.08 -2.49
N VAL A 491 -7.98 12.85 -2.41
CA VAL A 491 -9.02 13.82 -2.80
C VAL A 491 -8.99 15.08 -1.95
N LEU A 492 -8.93 14.97 -0.62
CA LEU A 492 -8.88 16.14 0.25
C LEU A 492 -7.61 16.95 0.03
N SER A 493 -6.51 16.28 -0.30
CA SER A 493 -5.22 16.92 -0.55
C SER A 493 -5.12 17.62 -1.90
N SER A 494 -5.97 17.26 -2.87
CA SER A 494 -6.00 17.89 -4.20
C SER A 494 -6.79 19.20 -4.25
N THR A 495 -7.55 19.51 -3.19
CA THR A 495 -8.34 20.75 -3.09
C THR A 495 -7.49 22.02 -3.00
N GLY A 496 -6.20 21.90 -2.67
CA GLY A 496 -5.31 23.04 -2.42
C GLY A 496 -5.50 23.67 -1.03
N ASP A 497 -6.35 23.10 -0.18
CA ASP A 497 -6.56 23.59 1.20
C ASP A 497 -5.27 23.43 2.02
N PRO A 498 -4.77 24.50 2.70
CA PRO A 498 -3.64 24.42 3.62
C PRO A 498 -3.78 23.34 4.72
N ARG A 499 -5.01 22.95 5.08
CA ARG A 499 -5.28 21.86 6.04
C ARG A 499 -4.83 20.50 5.54
N ALA A 500 -4.74 20.29 4.22
CA ALA A 500 -4.16 19.07 3.64
C ALA A 500 -2.72 18.86 4.09
N VAL A 501 -1.97 19.95 4.30
CA VAL A 501 -0.59 19.90 4.82
C VAL A 501 -0.56 19.33 6.23
N LEU A 502 -1.53 19.70 7.06
CA LEU A 502 -1.67 19.18 8.43
C LEU A 502 -2.02 17.69 8.41
N LEU A 503 -2.89 17.28 7.48
CA LEU A 503 -3.23 15.87 7.29
C LEU A 503 -2.02 15.04 6.81
N MET A 504 -1.25 15.55 5.85
CA MET A 504 -0.01 14.91 5.39
C MET A 504 1.03 14.80 6.51
N ARG A 505 1.18 15.85 7.34
CA ARG A 505 2.02 15.84 8.54
C ARG A 505 1.58 14.75 9.52
N TRP A 506 0.29 14.60 9.75
CA TRP A 506 -0.24 13.58 10.64
C TRP A 506 0.02 12.16 10.10
N MET A 507 -0.23 11.94 8.81
CA MET A 507 0.03 10.65 8.14
C MET A 507 1.50 10.23 8.14
N SER A 508 2.40 11.21 8.13
CA SER A 508 3.84 10.94 8.13
C SER A 508 4.36 10.38 9.45
N GLY A 509 3.61 10.56 10.54
CA GLY A 509 3.93 9.95 11.83
C GLY A 509 5.08 10.62 12.58
N SER A 510 4.74 11.62 13.40
CA SER A 510 5.71 12.48 14.08
C SER A 510 5.50 12.51 15.59
N THR A 511 6.57 12.24 16.32
CA THR A 511 6.70 12.42 17.78
C THR A 511 6.84 13.89 18.18
N TYR A 512 6.85 14.82 17.22
CA TYR A 512 7.26 16.20 17.44
C TYR A 512 6.40 16.95 18.47
N LEU A 513 5.09 16.69 18.50
CA LEU A 513 4.10 17.38 19.34
C LEU A 513 3.76 16.65 20.65
N ILE A 514 4.57 15.66 21.04
CA ILE A 514 4.27 14.85 22.23
C ILE A 514 4.69 15.57 23.50
N GLU A 515 3.73 15.74 24.42
CA GLU A 515 3.93 16.30 25.75
C GLU A 515 4.15 15.20 26.80
N GLY A 516 4.71 15.55 27.97
CA GLY A 516 4.98 14.61 29.05
C GLY A 516 3.76 13.83 29.54
N SER A 517 2.59 14.49 29.61
CA SER A 517 1.32 13.87 30.00
C SER A 517 0.88 12.80 29.00
N THR A 518 0.94 13.12 27.70
CA THR A 518 0.59 12.20 26.61
C THR A 518 1.55 11.01 26.54
N ALA A 519 2.85 11.24 26.72
CA ALA A 519 3.85 10.17 26.78
C ALA A 519 3.64 9.25 27.98
N ALA A 520 3.34 9.79 29.16
CA ALA A 520 3.07 9.00 30.35
C ALA A 520 1.80 8.13 30.19
N MET A 521 0.73 8.71 29.62
CA MET A 521 -0.49 7.98 29.31
C MET A 521 -0.23 6.85 28.30
N GLU A 522 0.58 7.10 27.28
CA GLU A 522 0.93 6.10 26.28
C GLU A 522 1.76 4.96 26.86
N VAL A 523 2.76 5.25 27.69
CA VAL A 523 3.57 4.24 28.39
C VAL A 523 2.68 3.38 29.30
N ALA A 524 1.79 4.01 30.07
CA ALA A 524 0.87 3.31 30.96
C ALA A 524 -0.09 2.40 30.19
N LEU A 525 -0.73 2.93 29.13
CA LEU A 525 -1.64 2.16 28.28
C LEU A 525 -0.90 1.02 27.57
N GLY A 526 0.29 1.28 27.04
CA GLY A 526 1.14 0.29 26.39
C GLY A 526 1.53 -0.83 27.34
N ALA A 527 1.94 -0.50 28.57
CA ALA A 527 2.26 -1.50 29.60
C ALA A 527 1.06 -2.41 29.90
N VAL A 528 -0.14 -1.84 30.05
CA VAL A 528 -1.37 -2.61 30.27
C VAL A 528 -1.69 -3.52 29.08
N LEU A 529 -1.75 -2.97 27.86
CA LEU A 529 -2.12 -3.72 26.66
C LEU A 529 -1.09 -4.81 26.32
N ILE A 530 0.21 -4.53 26.48
CA ILE A 530 1.27 -5.53 26.29
C ILE A 530 1.12 -6.64 27.34
N THR A 531 0.87 -6.31 28.61
CA THR A 531 0.69 -7.32 29.67
C THR A 531 -0.52 -8.22 29.38
N VAL A 532 -1.66 -7.63 28.97
CA VAL A 532 -2.84 -8.40 28.53
C VAL A 532 -2.50 -9.29 27.34
N SER A 533 -1.66 -8.82 26.42
CA SER A 533 -1.20 -9.61 25.27
C SER A 533 -0.35 -10.81 25.70
N LEU A 534 0.55 -10.63 26.65
CA LEU A 534 1.38 -11.73 27.18
C LEU A 534 0.53 -12.81 27.86
N ALA A 535 -0.61 -12.44 28.46
CA ALA A 535 -1.56 -13.42 29.03
C ALA A 535 -2.19 -14.31 27.94
N ALA A 536 -2.34 -13.81 26.71
CA ALA A 536 -2.89 -14.54 25.57
C ALA A 536 -1.88 -15.51 24.89
N ARG A 537 -0.66 -15.69 25.46
CA ARG A 537 0.41 -16.54 24.92
C ARG A 537 -0.04 -17.96 24.53
N ARG A 538 -0.92 -18.58 25.32
CA ARG A 538 -1.39 -19.95 25.08
C ARG A 538 -2.16 -20.05 23.76
N TRP A 539 -3.04 -19.09 23.49
CA TRP A 539 -3.78 -19.04 22.22
C TRP A 539 -2.82 -18.79 21.05
N LEU A 540 -1.84 -17.91 21.23
CA LEU A 540 -0.86 -17.55 20.21
C LEU A 540 0.16 -18.65 19.88
N ASP A 541 0.38 -19.61 20.77
CA ASP A 541 1.21 -20.80 20.49
C ASP A 541 0.41 -21.92 19.80
N ILE A 542 -0.91 -22.00 20.03
CA ILE A 542 -1.75 -23.10 19.51
C ILE A 542 -2.41 -22.74 18.17
N LEU A 543 -2.93 -21.51 18.01
CA LEU A 543 -3.63 -21.07 16.79
C LEU A 543 -2.84 -21.26 15.48
N PRO A 544 -1.51 -21.07 15.44
CA PRO A 544 -0.72 -21.34 14.24
C PRO A 544 -0.74 -22.80 13.75
N LEU A 545 -1.13 -23.76 14.60
CA LEU A 545 -1.26 -25.18 14.22
C LEU A 545 -2.44 -25.44 13.27
N GLY A 546 -3.32 -24.45 13.09
CA GLY A 546 -4.49 -24.52 12.22
C GLY A 546 -5.80 -24.72 12.97
N PRO A 547 -6.94 -24.59 12.28
CA PRO A 547 -8.26 -24.61 12.91
C PRO A 547 -8.60 -25.98 13.52
N SER A 548 -8.28 -27.09 12.85
CA SER A 548 -8.64 -28.43 13.34
C SER A 548 -7.86 -28.81 14.61
N PRO A 549 -6.52 -28.67 14.69
CA PRO A 549 -5.79 -28.94 15.94
C PRO A 549 -6.17 -27.99 17.08
N SER A 550 -6.40 -26.71 16.78
CA SER A 550 -6.81 -25.73 17.79
C SER A 550 -8.18 -26.02 18.39
N ALA A 551 -9.14 -26.43 17.55
CA ALA A 551 -10.47 -26.81 18.00
C ALA A 551 -10.45 -28.11 18.82
N ALA A 552 -9.59 -29.07 18.46
CA ALA A 552 -9.43 -30.33 19.19
C ALA A 552 -8.93 -30.14 20.63
N VAL A 553 -8.10 -29.11 20.87
CA VAL A 553 -7.62 -28.72 22.23
C VAL A 553 -8.64 -27.82 22.97
N GLY A 554 -9.82 -27.59 22.38
CA GLY A 554 -10.93 -26.87 23.02
C GLY A 554 -10.90 -25.35 22.89
N ILE A 555 -10.07 -24.78 21.99
CA ILE A 555 -10.00 -23.32 21.81
C ILE A 555 -11.22 -22.84 21.01
N PRO A 556 -12.03 -21.90 21.53
CA PRO A 556 -13.14 -21.31 20.79
C PRO A 556 -12.63 -20.33 19.71
N LEU A 557 -12.35 -20.85 18.51
CA LEU A 557 -11.70 -20.12 17.41
C LEU A 557 -12.23 -18.70 17.19
N ALA A 558 -13.56 -18.53 17.10
CA ALA A 558 -14.16 -17.23 16.85
C ALA A 558 -13.92 -16.22 17.98
N LYS A 559 -14.07 -16.66 19.25
CA LYS A 559 -13.88 -15.80 20.43
C LYS A 559 -12.40 -15.44 20.59
N SER A 560 -11.50 -16.40 20.45
CA SER A 560 -10.06 -16.17 20.57
C SER A 560 -9.55 -15.25 19.46
N ARG A 561 -10.00 -15.45 18.21
CA ARG A 561 -9.63 -14.55 17.10
C ARG A 561 -10.20 -13.15 17.29
N PHE A 562 -11.46 -13.02 17.69
CA PHE A 562 -12.06 -11.72 17.99
C PHE A 562 -11.26 -10.96 19.05
N ALA A 563 -10.94 -11.62 20.17
CA ALA A 563 -10.17 -11.02 21.25
C ALA A 563 -8.76 -10.61 20.78
N LEU A 564 -8.06 -11.47 20.04
CA LEU A 564 -6.70 -11.18 19.58
C LEU A 564 -6.64 -10.10 18.48
N PHE A 565 -7.58 -10.08 17.53
CA PHE A 565 -7.69 -8.98 16.56
C PHE A 565 -8.08 -7.68 17.25
N GLY A 566 -8.94 -7.73 18.27
CA GLY A 566 -9.30 -6.57 19.08
C GLY A 566 -8.11 -6.01 19.83
N LEU A 567 -7.32 -6.89 20.46
CA LEU A 567 -6.12 -6.51 21.19
C LEU A 567 -5.03 -5.95 20.29
N ALA A 568 -4.74 -6.63 19.16
CA ALA A 568 -3.83 -6.11 18.14
C ALA A 568 -4.33 -4.75 17.62
N GLY A 569 -5.64 -4.60 17.48
CA GLY A 569 -6.23 -3.37 17.02
C GLY A 569 -6.14 -2.21 18.00
N LEU A 570 -6.35 -2.46 19.30
CA LEU A 570 -6.19 -1.47 20.35
C LEU A 570 -4.73 -1.03 20.51
N LEU A 571 -3.78 -1.98 20.48
CA LEU A 571 -2.34 -1.68 20.45
C LEU A 571 -1.97 -0.79 19.26
N THR A 572 -2.51 -1.12 18.08
CA THR A 572 -2.26 -0.37 16.84
C THR A 572 -2.86 1.03 16.91
N ALA A 573 -4.11 1.16 17.39
CA ALA A 573 -4.78 2.44 17.53
C ALA A 573 -4.03 3.36 18.50
N ALA A 574 -3.66 2.84 19.69
CA ALA A 574 -2.92 3.59 20.69
C ALA A 574 -1.58 4.13 20.14
N ALA A 575 -0.81 3.28 19.45
CA ALA A 575 0.45 3.68 18.85
C ALA A 575 0.31 4.60 17.62
N THR A 576 -0.77 4.44 16.84
CA THR A 576 -1.02 5.28 15.65
C THR A 576 -1.34 6.72 16.06
N LEU A 577 -1.97 6.92 17.20
CA LEU A 577 -2.35 8.25 17.68
C LEU A 577 -1.15 9.13 18.05
N THR A 578 0.02 8.53 18.27
CA THR A 578 1.24 9.21 18.73
C THR A 578 2.32 9.25 17.66
N VAL A 579 2.60 8.11 17.00
CA VAL A 579 3.65 8.02 15.96
C VAL A 579 3.07 7.88 14.56
N GLY A 580 1.76 7.99 14.40
CA GLY A 580 1.08 7.98 13.10
C GLY A 580 0.95 6.60 12.45
N PRO A 581 0.32 6.55 11.26
CA PRO A 581 -0.14 5.31 10.65
C PRO A 581 0.97 4.49 9.94
N LEU A 582 2.14 5.08 9.68
CA LEU A 582 3.20 4.46 8.90
C LEU A 582 4.43 4.21 9.76
N SER A 583 4.82 2.96 9.99
CA SER A 583 6.00 2.68 10.84
C SER A 583 6.81 1.43 10.52
N PHE A 584 6.27 0.41 9.82
CA PHE A 584 6.92 -0.89 9.56
C PHE A 584 7.36 -1.70 10.79
N ILE A 585 7.26 -1.14 11.99
CA ILE A 585 7.76 -1.75 13.21
C ILE A 585 6.96 -2.99 13.57
N GLY A 586 5.66 -2.95 13.33
CA GLY A 586 4.79 -4.11 13.51
C GLY A 586 5.10 -5.27 12.58
N LEU A 587 5.86 -5.06 11.51
CA LEU A 587 6.37 -6.14 10.68
C LEU A 587 7.77 -6.57 11.15
N MET A 588 8.66 -5.59 11.36
CA MET A 588 10.09 -5.80 11.60
C MET A 588 10.41 -6.38 12.97
N GLY A 589 9.86 -5.82 14.04
CA GLY A 589 10.12 -6.26 15.42
C GLY A 589 9.88 -7.75 15.65
N PRO A 590 8.67 -8.28 15.37
CA PRO A 590 8.38 -9.71 15.53
C PRO A 590 9.15 -10.63 14.58
N HIS A 591 9.50 -10.14 13.37
CA HIS A 591 10.32 -10.90 12.43
C HIS A 591 11.75 -11.06 12.92
N LEU A 592 12.36 -9.95 13.37
CA LEU A 592 13.70 -9.92 13.97
C LEU A 592 13.79 -10.76 15.25
N ALA A 593 12.77 -10.70 16.11
CA ALA A 593 12.69 -11.54 17.30
C ALA A 593 12.73 -13.03 16.93
N ARG A 594 11.99 -13.43 15.89
CA ARG A 594 11.97 -14.81 15.41
C ARG A 594 13.32 -15.24 14.81
N GLU A 595 13.96 -14.38 14.01
CA GLU A 595 15.31 -14.62 13.46
C GLU A 595 16.38 -14.74 14.57
N ALA A 596 16.20 -14.04 15.69
CA ALA A 596 17.03 -14.18 16.89
C ALA A 596 16.79 -15.48 17.67
N GLY A 597 15.93 -16.38 17.19
CA GLY A 597 15.61 -17.68 17.80
C GLY A 597 14.44 -17.65 18.79
N LEU A 598 13.76 -16.51 18.96
CA LEU A 598 12.62 -16.38 19.87
C LEU A 598 11.34 -16.92 19.21
N ALA A 599 11.19 -18.25 19.24
CA ALA A 599 10.14 -18.95 18.48
C ALA A 599 8.81 -19.16 19.23
N ARG A 600 8.79 -19.13 20.57
CA ARG A 600 7.54 -19.26 21.36
C ARG A 600 6.85 -17.90 21.52
N ALA A 601 5.54 -17.89 21.77
CA ALA A 601 4.74 -16.66 21.79
C ALA A 601 5.31 -15.64 22.77
N LEU A 602 5.50 -16.03 24.04
CA LEU A 602 5.97 -15.11 25.07
C LEU A 602 7.38 -14.53 24.77
N PRO A 603 8.43 -15.34 24.53
CA PRO A 603 9.75 -14.79 24.18
C PRO A 603 9.73 -13.96 22.89
N GLN A 604 8.96 -14.36 21.88
CA GLN A 604 8.84 -13.58 20.65
C GLN A 604 8.21 -12.21 20.92
N MET A 605 7.14 -12.15 21.71
CA MET A 605 6.46 -10.89 22.03
C MET A 605 7.36 -9.95 22.83
N VAL A 606 8.08 -10.47 23.82
CA VAL A 606 9.02 -9.67 24.63
C VAL A 606 10.18 -9.19 23.77
N GLY A 607 10.81 -10.06 22.99
CA GLY A 607 11.86 -9.66 22.06
C GLY A 607 11.38 -8.68 21.01
N ALA A 608 10.16 -8.87 20.48
CA ALA A 608 9.55 -7.97 19.51
C ALA A 608 9.30 -6.59 20.14
N ALA A 609 8.81 -6.52 21.38
CA ALA A 609 8.59 -5.27 22.09
C ALA A 609 9.91 -4.48 22.26
N LEU A 610 10.98 -5.16 22.69
CA LEU A 610 12.30 -4.54 22.87
C LEU A 610 12.90 -4.06 21.55
N ILE A 611 12.89 -4.92 20.53
CA ILE A 611 13.44 -4.62 19.20
C ILE A 611 12.62 -3.52 18.53
N GLY A 612 11.28 -3.62 18.57
CA GLY A 612 10.38 -2.63 17.97
C GLY A 612 10.44 -1.27 18.63
N GLY A 613 10.46 -1.24 19.97
CA GLY A 613 10.70 -0.02 20.74
C GLY A 613 12.06 0.59 20.41
N GLY A 614 13.12 -0.22 20.33
CA GLY A 614 14.45 0.24 19.93
C GLY A 614 14.50 0.79 18.50
N LEU A 615 13.86 0.12 17.54
CA LEU A 615 13.77 0.60 16.16
C LEU A 615 13.07 1.97 16.09
N MET A 616 11.99 2.17 16.84
CA MET A 616 11.29 3.45 16.87
C MET A 616 12.12 4.56 17.53
N VAL A 617 12.78 4.27 18.65
CA VAL A 617 13.69 5.22 19.31
C VAL A 617 14.85 5.60 18.40
N GLY A 618 15.41 4.62 17.68
CA GLY A 618 16.45 4.86 16.69
C GLY A 618 15.94 5.73 15.53
N ALA A 619 14.72 5.47 15.05
CA ALA A 619 14.10 6.27 13.99
C ALA A 619 13.81 7.71 14.43
N ASP A 620 13.33 7.92 15.67
CA ASP A 620 13.15 9.25 16.26
C ASP A 620 14.49 10.00 16.37
N PHE A 621 15.53 9.32 16.90
CA PHE A 621 16.87 9.88 17.03
C PHE A 621 17.44 10.31 15.67
N VAL A 622 17.34 9.45 14.66
CA VAL A 622 17.78 9.73 13.29
C VAL A 622 16.97 10.88 12.69
N GLY A 623 15.64 10.83 12.83
CA GLY A 623 14.74 11.82 12.24
C GLY A 623 14.97 13.24 12.76
N ARG A 624 15.28 13.40 14.04
CA ARG A 624 15.56 14.72 14.65
C ARG A 624 17.01 15.20 14.51
N THR A 625 17.95 14.35 14.08
CA THR A 625 19.39 14.70 14.01
C THR A 625 19.96 14.81 12.60
N ILE A 626 19.37 14.16 11.59
CA ILE A 626 19.89 14.19 10.22
C ILE A 626 19.65 15.53 9.53
N VAL A 627 18.48 16.13 9.66
CA VAL A 627 18.09 17.37 8.93
C VAL A 627 17.86 18.54 9.89
N SER A 628 18.66 18.65 10.94
CA SER A 628 18.55 19.77 11.90
C SER A 628 18.64 21.13 11.17
N PRO A 629 17.75 22.10 11.45
CA PRO A 629 16.76 22.17 12.53
C PRO A 629 15.39 21.51 12.25
N TYR A 630 15.18 20.96 11.06
CA TYR A 630 13.94 20.25 10.70
C TYR A 630 13.95 18.80 11.21
N GLN A 631 12.78 18.27 11.55
CA GLN A 631 12.62 16.87 11.97
C GLN A 631 11.95 16.06 10.87
N ILE A 632 12.57 14.95 10.46
CA ILE A 632 11.89 13.95 9.63
C ILE A 632 10.99 13.10 10.55
N PRO A 633 9.72 12.85 10.15
CA PRO A 633 8.79 11.98 10.87
C PRO A 633 9.40 10.58 11.15
N ALA A 634 9.37 10.15 12.41
CA ALA A 634 9.99 8.90 12.87
C ALA A 634 9.42 7.66 12.17
N GLY A 635 8.11 7.68 11.88
CA GLY A 635 7.44 6.60 11.16
C GLY A 635 8.02 6.34 9.77
N LEU A 636 8.28 7.41 9.01
CA LEU A 636 8.90 7.34 7.69
C LEU A 636 10.38 6.90 7.75
N VAL A 637 11.13 7.39 8.75
CA VAL A 637 12.53 6.98 8.96
C VAL A 637 12.61 5.48 9.27
N SER A 638 11.72 4.98 10.13
CA SER A 638 11.64 3.55 10.43
C SER A 638 11.36 2.73 9.17
N ALA A 639 10.43 3.16 8.32
CA ALA A 639 10.13 2.50 7.05
C ALA A 639 11.34 2.44 6.10
N LEU A 640 12.10 3.54 6.01
CA LEU A 640 13.31 3.62 5.18
C LEU A 640 14.41 2.65 5.63
N ILE A 641 14.56 2.44 6.93
CA ILE A 641 15.57 1.56 7.50
C ILE A 641 15.09 0.09 7.47
N GLY A 642 13.84 -0.14 7.85
CA GLY A 642 13.27 -1.48 8.01
C GLY A 642 13.11 -2.24 6.70
N ALA A 643 12.62 -1.60 5.65
CA ALA A 643 12.29 -2.30 4.40
C ALA A 643 13.52 -2.87 3.66
N PRO A 644 14.63 -2.15 3.46
CA PRO A 644 15.83 -2.71 2.83
C PRO A 644 16.43 -3.85 3.66
N PHE A 645 16.44 -3.70 4.98
CA PHE A 645 16.92 -4.74 5.89
C PHE A 645 16.10 -6.02 5.73
N LEU A 646 14.77 -5.91 5.68
CA LEU A 646 13.90 -7.06 5.45
C LEU A 646 14.16 -7.71 4.08
N MET A 647 14.31 -6.93 3.02
CA MET A 647 14.63 -7.46 1.68
C MET A 647 15.95 -8.24 1.68
N LEU A 648 16.96 -7.75 2.40
CA LEU A 648 18.25 -8.43 2.57
C LEU A 648 18.11 -9.75 3.33
N MET A 649 17.29 -9.80 4.39
CA MET A 649 17.00 -11.05 5.09
C MET A 649 16.22 -12.04 4.22
N MET A 650 15.21 -11.56 3.49
CA MET A 650 14.45 -12.38 2.55
C MET A 650 15.37 -13.02 1.50
N ARG A 651 16.42 -12.32 1.07
CA ARG A 651 17.42 -12.81 0.11
C ARG A 651 18.35 -13.91 0.67
N LYS A 652 18.57 -13.97 1.98
CA LYS A 652 19.48 -14.94 2.65
C LYS A 652 18.82 -16.30 2.90
N ARG A 653 17.50 -16.38 3.06
CA ARG A 653 16.77 -17.66 3.18
C ARG A 653 16.77 -18.38 1.83
N ARG A 654 17.73 -19.29 1.62
CA ARG A 654 17.70 -20.27 0.51
C ARG A 654 16.49 -21.20 0.73
N ALA A 655 15.77 -21.50 -0.35
CA ALA A 655 14.88 -22.65 -0.37
C ALA A 655 15.77 -23.89 -0.21
N SER A 656 15.81 -24.46 0.98
CA SER A 656 16.30 -25.81 1.22
C SER A 656 15.29 -26.81 0.71
#